data_AF-F5Z666-F1
#
_entry.id   AF-F5Z666-F1
#
_cell.length_a   1.000
_cell.length_b   1.000
_cell.length_c   1.000
_cell.angle_alpha   90.00
_cell.angle_beta   90.00
_cell.angle_gamma   90.00
#
_symmetry.space_group_name_H-M   'P 1'
#
loop_
_entity.id
_entity.type
_entity.pdbx_description
1 polymer ?
#
loop_
_entity_poly.entity_id
_entity_poly.type
_entity_poly.pdbx_seq_one_letter_code
_entity_poly.pdbx_strand_id
1 'polypeptide(L)'
;MRNKLRNIVRRAQQSFEMTTRPKVAKAFKRAVAEGLFDVEWYQEHYGTFPHALAAFKDFSEKSKSSNVNPSPNFDTEYYLRCNQDIYLAGIEPLTHFMYHGRHEHRASSKVMNRWFPSTDLVAKETSSWKQQKVAIVLHIFYPDFVDKFAASVQRFPTNVDVFITAGTDAIKNKALKTFNGLKNVQKVQAVLCENRGRNFGPFLVNFSDELLDYDLMCHLHSKKSLYSGREQTQWFDYQNNFLLKDKHVVKSILRLFDEREELGIYYPTSFWMMPAWVNHWTCNKGISQDFVDKWGLDISDDFVNYPVGGMFWARPKAIAPLLKEKFEYSDFPEEPLPNDGSWLHALERSIGLLAEKQGFKQFFYYPPQGKFTTDKSYISSSYYKPFETVLSDLNTFDIISFDIFDTVLRREYTEPDYAKFKLGRELVKLSYFSSEKDFVAQRNNAELACRKMRAFEGDVDIYETYEKLAEALSIPKVTTKEWADKEFYFDLSMAKPKDEMVKILHNLHEKGKEIWFVTDIYYTKAQITKMLRKIGITISFKLFVSSDLRKRKDAGTMWTYVKGLVDESGKTFIHVGDNVRSDAQICGDFGLNNLHILNPIDKWRIANFPMPDFENEQNILKWGKQVSHFGRYPFFGE
;
A
#
# COMPACT_ATOMS: atom_id res chain seq x y z
N MET A 1 -9.45 -17.84 -47.27
CA MET A 1 -9.21 -19.28 -46.96
C MET A 1 -8.46 -19.49 -45.63
N ARG A 2 -7.32 -18.82 -45.37
CA ARG A 2 -6.52 -18.94 -44.12
C ARG A 2 -7.30 -18.69 -42.80
N ASN A 3 -8.17 -17.68 -42.74
CA ASN A 3 -8.98 -17.40 -41.54
C ASN A 3 -10.04 -18.48 -41.26
N LYS A 4 -10.68 -19.03 -42.31
CA LYS A 4 -11.62 -20.15 -42.16
C LYS A 4 -10.91 -21.40 -41.63
N LEU A 5 -9.72 -21.73 -42.17
CA LEU A 5 -8.94 -22.88 -41.72
C LEU A 5 -8.47 -22.72 -40.26
N ARG A 6 -7.98 -21.53 -39.88
CA ARG A 6 -7.63 -21.21 -38.48
C ARG A 6 -8.82 -21.37 -37.53
N ASN A 7 -10.01 -20.90 -37.92
CA ASN A 7 -11.20 -21.03 -37.09
C ASN A 7 -11.65 -22.49 -36.92
N ILE A 8 -11.52 -23.32 -37.96
CA ILE A 8 -11.80 -24.76 -37.87
C ILE A 8 -10.83 -25.44 -36.90
N VAL A 9 -9.52 -25.18 -37.01
CA VAL A 9 -8.51 -25.73 -36.11
C VAL A 9 -8.76 -25.31 -34.65
N ARG A 10 -9.06 -24.03 -34.41
CA ARG A 10 -9.37 -23.51 -33.07
C ARG A 10 -10.61 -24.18 -32.46
N ARG A 11 -11.66 -24.40 -33.25
CA ARG A 11 -12.88 -25.10 -32.82
C ARG A 11 -12.61 -26.58 -32.51
N ALA A 12 -11.78 -27.25 -33.31
CA ALA A 12 -11.38 -28.63 -33.07
C ALA A 12 -10.57 -28.76 -31.78
N GLN A 13 -9.62 -27.86 -31.54
CA GLN A 13 -8.85 -27.79 -30.29
C GLN A 13 -9.75 -27.56 -29.08
N GLN A 14 -10.66 -26.59 -29.15
CA GLN A 14 -11.61 -26.33 -28.07
C GLN A 14 -12.48 -27.55 -27.78
N SER A 15 -12.97 -28.24 -28.81
CA SER A 15 -13.81 -29.43 -28.65
C SER A 15 -13.04 -30.57 -27.99
N PHE A 16 -11.80 -30.82 -28.41
CA PHE A 16 -10.93 -31.81 -27.79
C PHE A 16 -10.63 -31.49 -26.31
N GLU A 17 -10.32 -30.23 -26.00
CA GLU A 17 -10.07 -29.81 -24.62
C GLU A 17 -11.29 -29.87 -23.72
N MET A 18 -12.49 -29.62 -24.25
CA MET A 18 -13.74 -29.77 -23.49
C MET A 18 -13.95 -31.23 -23.06
N THR A 19 -13.59 -32.19 -23.90
CA THR A 19 -13.70 -33.63 -23.60
C THR A 19 -12.72 -34.06 -22.51
N THR A 20 -11.49 -33.52 -22.51
CA THR A 20 -10.45 -33.90 -21.54
C THR A 20 -10.60 -33.23 -20.17
N ARG A 21 -11.36 -32.14 -20.06
CA ARG A 21 -11.57 -31.39 -18.79
C ARG A 21 -13.05 -31.04 -18.56
N PRO A 22 -13.89 -32.02 -18.20
CA PRO A 22 -15.35 -31.84 -18.14
C PRO A 22 -15.80 -30.80 -17.10
N LYS A 23 -15.13 -30.72 -15.95
CA LYS A 23 -15.47 -29.72 -14.90
C LYS A 23 -15.25 -28.29 -15.38
N VAL A 24 -14.09 -28.01 -15.99
CA VAL A 24 -13.76 -26.68 -16.55
C VAL A 24 -14.70 -26.34 -17.71
N ALA A 25 -14.97 -27.30 -18.59
CA ALA A 25 -15.90 -27.12 -19.70
C ALA A 25 -17.32 -26.79 -19.22
N LYS A 26 -17.79 -27.45 -18.16
CA LYS A 26 -19.10 -27.17 -17.53
C LYS A 26 -19.15 -25.76 -16.94
N ALA A 27 -18.12 -25.36 -16.17
CA ALA A 27 -18.02 -24.01 -15.62
C ALA A 27 -17.97 -22.94 -16.71
N PHE A 28 -17.17 -23.14 -17.76
CA PHE A 28 -17.08 -22.24 -18.92
C PHE A 28 -18.43 -22.06 -19.62
N LYS A 29 -19.13 -23.16 -19.97
CA LYS A 29 -20.44 -23.10 -20.63
C LYS A 29 -21.46 -22.33 -19.80
N ARG A 30 -21.46 -22.55 -18.49
CA ARG A 30 -22.33 -21.84 -17.56
C ARG A 30 -21.99 -20.35 -17.48
N ALA A 31 -20.72 -20.01 -17.32
CA ALA A 31 -20.27 -18.62 -17.22
C ALA A 31 -20.62 -17.81 -18.47
N VAL A 32 -20.49 -18.39 -19.66
CA VAL A 32 -20.90 -17.75 -20.92
C VAL A 32 -22.42 -17.62 -21.00
N ALA A 33 -23.17 -18.67 -20.67
CA ALA A 33 -24.64 -18.66 -20.72
C ALA A 33 -25.26 -17.63 -19.76
N GLU A 34 -24.62 -17.39 -18.61
CA GLU A 34 -25.04 -16.38 -17.63
C GLU A 34 -24.46 -14.98 -17.89
N GLY A 35 -23.69 -14.77 -18.95
CA GLY A 35 -23.08 -13.47 -19.28
C GLY A 35 -22.00 -13.01 -18.30
N LEU A 36 -21.40 -13.95 -17.56
CA LEU A 36 -20.37 -13.69 -16.54
C LEU A 36 -18.94 -13.88 -17.08
N PHE A 37 -18.78 -14.55 -18.22
CA PHE A 37 -17.51 -14.59 -18.96
C PHE A 37 -17.72 -14.12 -20.39
N ASP A 38 -16.95 -13.10 -20.78
CA ASP A 38 -16.98 -12.51 -22.11
C ASP A 38 -15.58 -12.66 -22.74
N VAL A 39 -15.49 -13.46 -23.80
CA VAL A 39 -14.22 -13.76 -24.45
C VAL A 39 -13.64 -12.56 -25.20
N GLU A 40 -14.49 -11.71 -25.79
CA GLU A 40 -14.04 -10.56 -26.55
C GLU A 40 -13.49 -9.52 -25.57
N TRP A 41 -14.26 -9.21 -24.52
CA TRP A 41 -13.83 -8.34 -23.44
C TRP A 41 -12.55 -8.85 -22.78
N TYR A 42 -12.48 -10.14 -22.43
CA TYR A 42 -11.29 -10.71 -21.79
C TYR A 42 -10.04 -10.64 -22.69
N GLN A 43 -10.22 -10.83 -24.00
CA GLN A 43 -9.12 -10.73 -24.97
C GLN A 43 -8.62 -9.30 -25.16
N GLU A 44 -9.51 -8.31 -25.11
CA GLU A 44 -9.14 -6.89 -25.19
C GLU A 44 -8.25 -6.46 -24.03
N HIS A 45 -8.40 -7.07 -22.85
CA HIS A 45 -7.66 -6.70 -21.64
C HIS A 45 -6.42 -7.59 -21.41
N TYR A 46 -6.52 -8.90 -21.63
CA TYR A 46 -5.50 -9.86 -21.18
C TYR A 46 -4.72 -10.53 -22.31
N GLY A 47 -4.95 -10.11 -23.54
CA GLY A 47 -4.21 -10.54 -24.72
C GLY A 47 -4.94 -11.60 -25.55
N THR A 48 -4.20 -12.26 -26.44
CA THR A 48 -4.80 -13.12 -27.46
C THR A 48 -4.74 -14.60 -27.09
N PHE A 49 -5.88 -15.29 -27.25
CA PHE A 49 -6.01 -16.72 -26.94
C PHE A 49 -6.35 -17.53 -28.19
N PRO A 50 -5.99 -18.84 -28.23
CA PRO A 50 -6.33 -19.69 -29.35
C PRO A 50 -7.85 -19.91 -29.47
N HIS A 51 -8.58 -19.97 -28.36
CA HIS A 51 -10.04 -20.13 -28.32
C HIS A 51 -10.59 -19.71 -26.96
N ALA A 52 -11.92 -19.53 -26.87
CA ALA A 52 -12.60 -19.03 -25.65
C ALA A 52 -12.33 -19.87 -24.39
N LEU A 53 -12.27 -21.20 -24.50
CA LEU A 53 -11.94 -22.05 -23.34
C LEU A 53 -10.51 -21.80 -22.80
N ALA A 54 -9.56 -21.39 -23.64
CA ALA A 54 -8.21 -21.09 -23.20
C ALA A 54 -8.17 -19.76 -22.45
N ALA A 55 -8.92 -18.76 -22.93
CA ALA A 55 -9.13 -17.50 -22.23
C ALA A 55 -9.78 -17.73 -20.84
N PHE A 56 -10.80 -18.60 -20.77
CA PHE A 56 -11.43 -18.95 -19.49
C PHE A 56 -10.50 -19.69 -18.53
N LYS A 57 -9.64 -20.58 -19.03
CA LYS A 57 -8.61 -21.25 -18.21
C LYS A 57 -7.60 -20.26 -17.66
N ASP A 58 -7.15 -19.34 -18.51
CA ASP A 58 -6.25 -18.26 -18.11
C ASP A 58 -6.85 -17.41 -16.98
N PHE A 59 -8.12 -16.99 -17.13
CA PHE A 59 -8.87 -16.32 -16.06
C PHE A 59 -8.96 -17.16 -14.79
N SER A 60 -9.38 -18.42 -14.90
CA SER A 60 -9.60 -19.33 -13.77
C SER A 60 -8.32 -19.61 -12.98
N GLU A 61 -7.16 -19.61 -13.64
CA GLU A 61 -5.86 -19.77 -12.99
C GLU A 61 -5.39 -18.46 -12.33
N LYS A 62 -5.56 -17.31 -12.99
CA LYS A 62 -5.09 -16.00 -12.47
C LYS A 62 -5.95 -15.42 -11.36
N SER A 63 -7.28 -15.57 -11.45
CA SER A 63 -8.25 -14.96 -10.54
C SER A 63 -8.16 -15.43 -9.08
N LYS A 64 -7.43 -16.52 -8.81
CA LYS A 64 -7.15 -17.00 -7.45
C LYS A 64 -6.18 -16.12 -6.68
N SER A 65 -5.28 -15.42 -7.39
CA SER A 65 -4.25 -14.56 -6.81
C SER A 65 -4.29 -13.13 -7.34
N SER A 66 -5.00 -12.86 -8.44
CA SER A 66 -5.00 -11.57 -9.11
C SER A 66 -6.41 -11.03 -9.30
N ASN A 67 -6.55 -9.70 -9.25
CA ASN A 67 -7.79 -8.97 -9.48
C ASN A 67 -8.12 -8.80 -10.98
N VAL A 68 -7.93 -9.86 -11.76
CA VAL A 68 -8.37 -9.89 -13.17
C VAL A 68 -9.86 -10.19 -13.23
N ASN A 69 -10.58 -9.55 -14.14
CA ASN A 69 -12.03 -9.74 -14.27
C ASN A 69 -12.35 -10.66 -15.47
N PRO A 70 -13.46 -11.43 -15.43
CA PRO A 70 -13.87 -12.30 -16.54
C PRO A 70 -14.76 -11.61 -17.57
N SER A 71 -15.41 -10.52 -17.18
CA SER A 71 -16.35 -9.71 -17.97
C SER A 71 -16.69 -8.42 -17.21
N PRO A 72 -17.42 -7.46 -17.81
CA PRO A 72 -17.96 -6.29 -17.10
C PRO A 72 -18.92 -6.64 -15.95
N ASN A 73 -19.46 -7.85 -15.92
CA ASN A 73 -20.53 -8.25 -15.00
C ASN A 73 -20.03 -8.90 -13.69
N PHE A 74 -18.71 -9.03 -13.49
CA PHE A 74 -18.16 -9.62 -12.28
C PHE A 74 -16.83 -8.95 -11.88
N ASP A 75 -16.81 -8.33 -10.70
CA ASP A 75 -15.62 -7.75 -10.09
C ASP A 75 -14.97 -8.77 -9.15
N THR A 76 -13.86 -9.36 -9.60
CA THR A 76 -13.10 -10.38 -8.86
C THR A 76 -12.59 -9.84 -7.52
N GLU A 77 -12.08 -8.61 -7.51
CA GLU A 77 -11.54 -7.98 -6.30
C GLU A 77 -12.63 -7.73 -5.27
N TYR A 78 -13.77 -7.16 -5.68
CA TYR A 78 -14.90 -6.93 -4.78
C TYR A 78 -15.40 -8.25 -4.18
N TYR A 79 -15.58 -9.26 -5.01
CA TYR A 79 -16.06 -10.56 -4.55
C TYR A 79 -15.11 -11.18 -3.51
N LEU A 80 -13.80 -11.19 -3.77
CA LEU A 80 -12.84 -11.77 -2.82
C LEU A 80 -12.67 -10.92 -1.55
N ARG A 81 -12.76 -9.59 -1.63
CA ARG A 81 -12.72 -8.72 -0.44
C ARG A 81 -13.88 -8.97 0.50
N CYS A 82 -15.10 -9.13 -0.04
CA CYS A 82 -16.29 -9.46 0.74
C CYS A 82 -16.32 -10.92 1.23
N ASN A 83 -15.49 -11.80 0.65
CA ASN A 83 -15.51 -13.24 0.90
C ASN A 83 -14.09 -13.76 1.17
N GLN A 84 -13.52 -13.33 2.30
CA GLN A 84 -12.14 -13.65 2.70
C GLN A 84 -11.88 -15.15 2.84
N ASP A 85 -12.90 -15.94 3.23
CA ASP A 85 -12.83 -17.40 3.29
C ASP A 85 -12.50 -18.03 1.93
N ILE A 86 -13.05 -17.47 0.84
CA ILE A 86 -12.82 -17.94 -0.52
C ILE A 86 -11.40 -17.59 -0.98
N TYR A 87 -10.95 -16.37 -0.69
CA TYR A 87 -9.58 -15.92 -0.96
C TYR A 87 -8.54 -16.78 -0.23
N LEU A 88 -8.72 -16.99 1.08
CA LEU A 88 -7.81 -17.77 1.92
C LEU A 88 -7.78 -19.26 1.54
N ALA A 89 -8.88 -19.79 0.99
CA ALA A 89 -8.95 -21.16 0.47
C ALA A 89 -8.37 -21.31 -0.95
N GLY A 90 -7.99 -20.22 -1.63
CA GLY A 90 -7.48 -20.25 -3.00
C GLY A 90 -8.52 -20.76 -4.02
N ILE A 91 -9.81 -20.57 -3.70
CA ILE A 91 -10.92 -21.02 -4.54
C ILE A 91 -11.13 -20.00 -5.65
N GLU A 92 -11.44 -20.50 -6.86
CA GLU A 92 -11.72 -19.65 -8.01
C GLU A 92 -13.04 -18.88 -7.82
N PRO A 93 -13.03 -17.54 -7.83
CA PRO A 93 -14.13 -16.71 -7.35
C PRO A 93 -15.41 -16.81 -8.19
N LEU A 94 -15.29 -16.86 -9.52
CA LEU A 94 -16.45 -16.91 -10.42
C LEU A 94 -17.17 -18.25 -10.33
N THR A 95 -16.45 -19.37 -10.32
CA THR A 95 -17.04 -20.70 -10.10
C THR A 95 -17.70 -20.75 -8.73
N HIS A 96 -17.06 -20.25 -7.68
CA HIS A 96 -17.69 -20.21 -6.35
C HIS A 96 -19.00 -19.40 -6.38
N PHE A 97 -18.98 -18.20 -6.94
CA PHE A 97 -20.17 -17.37 -7.06
C PHE A 97 -21.32 -18.06 -7.82
N MET A 98 -21.02 -18.67 -8.97
CA MET A 98 -22.03 -19.33 -9.82
C MET A 98 -22.68 -20.55 -9.13
N TYR A 99 -21.88 -21.37 -8.44
CA TYR A 99 -22.38 -22.63 -7.87
C TYR A 99 -22.86 -22.52 -6.42
N HIS A 100 -22.35 -21.55 -5.66
CA HIS A 100 -22.60 -21.42 -4.22
C HIS A 100 -22.99 -19.99 -3.85
N GLY A 101 -22.12 -19.02 -4.13
CA GLY A 101 -22.22 -17.67 -3.57
C GLY A 101 -23.54 -16.94 -3.87
N ARG A 102 -24.14 -17.13 -5.06
CA ARG A 102 -25.46 -16.55 -5.37
C ARG A 102 -26.57 -17.11 -4.49
N HIS A 103 -26.55 -18.41 -4.22
CA HIS A 103 -27.53 -19.08 -3.35
C HIS A 103 -27.30 -18.76 -1.87
N GLU A 104 -26.07 -18.42 -1.50
CA GLU A 104 -25.68 -17.98 -0.16
C GLU A 104 -25.88 -16.47 0.07
N HIS A 105 -26.43 -15.73 -0.90
CA HIS A 105 -26.60 -14.28 -0.85
C HIS A 105 -25.29 -13.50 -0.62
N ARG A 106 -24.15 -14.05 -1.06
CA ARG A 106 -22.86 -13.36 -1.00
C ARG A 106 -22.85 -12.16 -1.95
N ALA A 107 -22.35 -11.02 -1.47
CA ALA A 107 -22.25 -9.80 -2.25
C ALA A 107 -21.34 -9.98 -3.48
N SER A 108 -21.79 -9.46 -4.61
CA SER A 108 -21.04 -9.41 -5.88
C SER A 108 -21.37 -8.10 -6.61
N SER A 109 -20.46 -7.60 -7.43
CA SER A 109 -20.66 -6.37 -8.20
C SER A 109 -20.26 -6.55 -9.66
N LYS A 110 -20.79 -5.69 -10.52
CA LYS A 110 -20.17 -5.38 -11.81
C LYS A 110 -18.80 -4.74 -11.58
N VAL A 111 -17.94 -4.78 -12.59
CA VAL A 111 -16.59 -4.20 -12.52
C VAL A 111 -16.65 -2.74 -12.09
N MET A 112 -15.99 -2.42 -10.98
CA MET A 112 -15.80 -1.06 -10.51
C MET A 112 -14.43 -0.55 -10.95
N ASN A 113 -14.44 0.48 -11.79
CA ASN A 113 -13.21 1.15 -12.21
C ASN A 113 -12.73 2.07 -11.08
N ARG A 114 -11.83 1.53 -10.24
CA ARG A 114 -11.26 2.22 -9.08
C ARG A 114 -10.26 3.31 -9.47
N TRP A 115 -9.69 3.22 -10.67
CA TRP A 115 -8.69 4.13 -11.19
C TRP A 115 -8.59 3.99 -12.71
N PHE A 116 -8.24 5.08 -13.40
CA PHE A 116 -7.95 5.07 -14.83
C PHE A 116 -6.55 5.65 -15.05
N PRO A 117 -5.64 4.91 -15.70
CA PRO A 117 -4.32 5.45 -15.99
C PRO A 117 -4.42 6.61 -16.97
N SER A 118 -3.75 7.71 -16.65
CA SER A 118 -3.60 8.87 -17.55
C SER A 118 -2.67 8.61 -18.74
N THR A 119 -1.81 7.58 -18.64
CA THR A 119 -0.92 7.15 -19.73
C THR A 119 -1.14 5.68 -20.07
N ASP A 120 -1.11 5.36 -21.37
CA ASP A 120 -1.29 4.00 -21.87
C ASP A 120 -0.05 3.61 -22.71
N LEU A 121 0.64 2.55 -22.29
CA LEU A 121 1.83 2.03 -22.96
C LEU A 121 1.46 0.79 -23.77
N VAL A 122 1.28 0.97 -25.07
CA VAL A 122 0.97 -0.14 -25.98
C VAL A 122 2.25 -0.62 -26.67
N ALA A 123 2.68 -1.84 -26.34
CA ALA A 123 3.84 -2.47 -26.94
C ALA A 123 3.62 -2.78 -28.43
N LYS A 124 4.55 -2.41 -29.30
CA LYS A 124 4.47 -2.72 -30.73
C LYS A 124 4.86 -4.17 -31.01
N GLU A 125 4.23 -4.78 -32.01
CA GLU A 125 4.56 -6.14 -32.47
C GLU A 125 5.88 -6.14 -33.27
N THR A 126 7.01 -6.05 -32.56
CA THR A 126 8.37 -6.15 -33.12
C THR A 126 9.01 -7.52 -32.82
N SER A 127 10.22 -7.75 -33.33
CA SER A 127 11.04 -8.94 -33.03
C SER A 127 12.44 -8.64 -32.49
N SER A 128 12.88 -7.38 -32.51
CA SER A 128 14.20 -6.91 -32.02
C SER A 128 14.40 -7.21 -30.53
N TRP A 129 13.36 -7.11 -29.72
CA TRP A 129 13.35 -7.45 -28.29
C TRP A 129 13.90 -8.84 -27.95
N LYS A 130 13.95 -9.78 -28.91
CA LYS A 130 14.55 -11.11 -28.74
C LYS A 130 16.07 -11.11 -28.67
N GLN A 131 16.71 -10.02 -29.07
CA GLN A 131 18.17 -9.84 -29.07
C GLN A 131 18.69 -9.34 -27.71
N GLN A 132 17.80 -8.80 -26.87
CA GLN A 132 18.16 -8.33 -25.53
C GLN A 132 18.72 -9.47 -24.69
N LYS A 133 19.87 -9.24 -24.06
CA LYS A 133 20.51 -10.16 -23.12
C LYS A 133 19.84 -10.03 -21.76
N VAL A 134 19.17 -11.11 -21.33
CA VAL A 134 18.29 -11.12 -20.15
C VAL A 134 18.87 -12.01 -19.04
N ALA A 135 19.04 -11.44 -17.86
CA ALA A 135 19.35 -12.15 -16.62
C ALA A 135 18.09 -12.38 -15.78
N ILE A 136 17.79 -13.62 -15.42
CA ILE A 136 16.78 -13.96 -14.41
C ILE A 136 17.50 -14.23 -13.09
N VAL A 137 17.28 -13.38 -12.10
CA VAL A 137 17.95 -13.40 -10.80
C VAL A 137 16.98 -13.94 -9.76
N LEU A 138 17.30 -15.10 -9.18
CA LEU A 138 16.42 -15.86 -8.29
C LEU A 138 17.08 -16.01 -6.93
N HIS A 139 16.44 -15.50 -5.88
CA HIS A 139 16.76 -15.87 -4.51
C HIS A 139 15.82 -16.97 -4.00
N ILE A 140 16.33 -18.18 -3.82
CA ILE A 140 15.54 -19.37 -3.46
C ILE A 140 15.89 -19.83 -2.05
N PHE A 141 15.03 -19.48 -1.11
CA PHE A 141 15.05 -19.95 0.27
C PHE A 141 14.20 -21.22 0.46
N TYR A 142 13.08 -21.35 -0.26
CA TYR A 142 12.18 -22.49 -0.17
C TYR A 142 12.39 -23.52 -1.32
N PRO A 143 12.66 -24.81 -1.02
CA PRO A 143 13.01 -25.81 -2.04
C PRO A 143 11.96 -26.08 -3.12
N ASP A 144 10.67 -25.89 -2.83
CA ASP A 144 9.58 -26.07 -3.81
C ASP A 144 9.57 -24.98 -4.89
N PHE A 145 10.23 -23.84 -4.63
CA PHE A 145 10.29 -22.74 -5.58
C PHE A 145 11.25 -22.99 -6.75
N VAL A 146 12.18 -23.96 -6.64
CA VAL A 146 13.00 -24.38 -7.78
C VAL A 146 12.11 -24.82 -8.95
N ASP A 147 11.13 -25.67 -8.66
CA ASP A 147 10.23 -26.22 -9.69
C ASP A 147 9.24 -25.16 -10.19
N LYS A 148 8.75 -24.31 -9.28
CA LYS A 148 7.84 -23.19 -9.63
C LYS A 148 8.51 -22.21 -10.60
N PHE A 149 9.73 -21.78 -10.30
CA PHE A 149 10.48 -20.88 -11.18
C PHE A 149 10.89 -21.58 -12.47
N ALA A 150 11.35 -22.84 -12.42
CA ALA A 150 11.69 -23.59 -13.62
C ALA A 150 10.50 -23.73 -14.58
N ALA A 151 9.29 -23.96 -14.07
CA ALA A 151 8.07 -24.02 -14.88
C ALA A 151 7.75 -22.69 -15.58
N SER A 152 8.00 -21.55 -14.94
CA SER A 152 7.90 -20.22 -15.56
C SER A 152 8.99 -20.01 -16.61
N VAL A 153 10.26 -20.25 -16.25
CA VAL A 153 11.43 -20.03 -17.13
C VAL A 153 11.35 -20.91 -18.37
N GLN A 154 10.93 -22.18 -18.27
CA GLN A 154 10.78 -23.09 -19.41
C GLN A 154 9.85 -22.53 -20.51
N ARG A 155 8.88 -21.68 -20.13
CA ARG A 155 7.90 -21.07 -21.04
C ARG A 155 8.28 -19.65 -21.47
N PHE A 156 9.39 -19.14 -20.97
CA PHE A 156 9.88 -17.79 -21.26
C PHE A 156 10.11 -17.63 -22.78
N PRO A 157 9.76 -16.48 -23.37
CA PRO A 157 9.65 -16.37 -24.83
C PRO A 157 11.00 -16.29 -25.58
N THR A 158 12.12 -16.14 -24.88
CA THR A 158 13.49 -16.01 -25.43
C THR A 158 14.48 -16.82 -24.60
N ASN A 159 15.74 -16.83 -25.05
CA ASN A 159 16.85 -17.33 -24.27
C ASN A 159 17.15 -16.39 -23.09
N VAL A 160 17.58 -16.95 -21.97
CA VAL A 160 17.94 -16.22 -20.75
C VAL A 160 19.15 -16.85 -20.07
N ASP A 161 19.82 -16.07 -19.24
CA ASP A 161 20.77 -16.56 -18.25
C ASP A 161 20.14 -16.52 -16.86
N VAL A 162 20.42 -17.52 -16.02
CA VAL A 162 19.79 -17.67 -14.71
C VAL A 162 20.83 -17.61 -13.61
N PHE A 163 20.66 -16.65 -12.70
CA PHE A 163 21.48 -16.43 -11.52
C PHE A 163 20.70 -16.82 -10.28
N ILE A 164 21.29 -17.64 -9.41
CA ILE A 164 20.58 -18.27 -8.30
C ILE A 164 21.38 -18.10 -7.02
N THR A 165 20.79 -17.48 -6.01
CA THR A 165 21.25 -17.60 -4.63
C THR A 165 20.36 -18.59 -3.90
N ALA A 166 20.96 -19.55 -3.22
CA ALA A 166 20.25 -20.63 -2.55
C ALA A 166 20.56 -20.62 -1.06
N GLY A 167 19.54 -20.82 -0.22
CA GLY A 167 19.71 -20.87 1.24
C GLY A 167 20.34 -22.17 1.76
N THR A 168 20.44 -23.22 0.93
CA THR A 168 21.10 -24.49 1.28
C THR A 168 21.76 -25.14 0.07
N ASP A 169 22.75 -26.00 0.29
CA ASP A 169 23.38 -26.78 -0.79
C ASP A 169 22.39 -27.70 -1.52
N ALA A 170 21.40 -28.24 -0.81
CA ALA A 170 20.35 -29.05 -1.42
C ALA A 170 19.55 -28.24 -2.45
N ILE A 171 19.18 -27.00 -2.12
CA ILE A 171 18.48 -26.10 -3.04
C ILE A 171 19.40 -25.74 -4.22
N LYS A 172 20.66 -25.36 -3.95
CA LYS A 172 21.65 -25.03 -4.97
C LYS A 172 21.83 -26.15 -5.99
N ASN A 173 22.05 -27.38 -5.52
CA ASN A 173 22.27 -28.54 -6.37
C ASN A 173 21.02 -28.90 -7.18
N LYS A 174 19.83 -28.86 -6.56
CA LYS A 174 18.57 -29.05 -7.27
C LYS A 174 18.37 -27.99 -8.35
N ALA A 175 18.65 -26.72 -8.04
CA ALA A 175 18.52 -25.62 -8.96
C ALA A 175 19.48 -25.78 -10.16
N LEU A 176 20.78 -26.01 -9.94
CA LEU A 176 21.74 -26.26 -11.02
C LEU A 176 21.27 -27.38 -11.95
N LYS A 177 20.86 -28.52 -11.39
CA LYS A 177 20.36 -29.65 -12.20
C LYS A 177 19.11 -29.26 -13.01
N THR A 178 18.17 -28.56 -12.39
CA THR A 178 16.87 -28.25 -13.01
C THR A 178 17.01 -27.21 -14.12
N PHE A 179 17.69 -26.10 -13.85
CA PHE A 179 17.80 -25.00 -14.80
C PHE A 179 18.74 -25.32 -15.98
N ASN A 180 19.82 -26.09 -15.77
CA ASN A 180 20.67 -26.55 -16.88
C ASN A 180 19.93 -27.50 -17.84
N GLY A 181 18.85 -28.15 -17.38
CA GLY A 181 18.00 -29.00 -18.22
C GLY A 181 17.03 -28.23 -19.11
N LEU A 182 16.92 -26.90 -18.97
CA LEU A 182 15.97 -26.09 -19.71
C LEU A 182 16.57 -25.61 -21.05
N LYS A 183 15.87 -25.86 -22.15
CA LYS A 183 16.35 -25.59 -23.52
C LYS A 183 16.62 -24.11 -23.82
N ASN A 184 15.94 -23.21 -23.12
CA ASN A 184 16.02 -21.78 -23.33
C ASN A 184 16.90 -21.07 -22.28
N VAL A 185 17.64 -21.82 -21.47
CA VAL A 185 18.62 -21.28 -20.53
C VAL A 185 20.01 -21.50 -21.09
N GLN A 186 20.80 -20.43 -21.26
CA GLN A 186 22.13 -20.50 -21.88
C GLN A 186 23.23 -20.61 -20.83
N LYS A 187 23.12 -19.84 -19.75
CA LYS A 187 23.99 -19.93 -18.57
C LYS A 187 23.18 -20.14 -17.30
N VAL A 188 23.71 -20.98 -16.39
CA VAL A 188 23.21 -21.10 -15.01
C VAL A 188 24.37 -20.86 -14.05
N GLN A 189 24.20 -19.92 -13.13
CA GLN A 189 25.12 -19.66 -12.04
C GLN A 189 24.37 -19.77 -10.72
N ALA A 190 24.83 -20.65 -9.82
CA ALA A 190 24.19 -20.83 -8.52
C ALA A 190 25.22 -20.79 -7.39
N VAL A 191 24.92 -20.03 -6.36
CA VAL A 191 25.77 -19.86 -5.17
C VAL A 191 24.98 -20.17 -3.90
N LEU A 192 25.69 -20.64 -2.88
CA LEU A 192 25.15 -20.72 -1.53
C LEU A 192 25.26 -19.31 -0.91
N CYS A 193 24.20 -18.83 -0.26
CA CYS A 193 24.21 -17.52 0.38
C CYS A 193 23.95 -17.62 1.89
N GLU A 194 24.44 -16.63 2.64
CA GLU A 194 24.07 -16.47 4.04
C GLU A 194 22.60 -16.06 4.17
N ASN A 195 22.00 -16.38 5.33
CA ASN A 195 20.66 -15.88 5.67
C ASN A 195 20.75 -14.43 6.18
N ARG A 196 21.23 -13.52 5.32
CA ARG A 196 21.51 -12.13 5.64
C ARG A 196 21.24 -11.23 4.43
N GLY A 197 20.62 -10.07 4.66
CA GLY A 197 20.25 -9.15 3.57
C GLY A 197 18.91 -9.46 2.86
N ARG A 198 18.09 -10.37 3.42
CA ARG A 198 16.80 -10.83 2.85
C ARG A 198 16.90 -11.15 1.36
N ASN A 199 16.07 -10.55 0.52
CA ASN A 199 16.04 -10.82 -0.91
C ASN A 199 17.08 -10.00 -1.71
N PHE A 200 17.64 -8.93 -1.14
CA PHE A 200 18.57 -8.04 -1.84
C PHE A 200 20.03 -8.43 -1.64
N GLY A 201 20.46 -8.59 -0.39
CA GLY A 201 21.84 -8.90 -0.05
C GLY A 201 22.42 -10.08 -0.84
N PRO A 202 21.73 -11.23 -0.96
CA PRO A 202 22.25 -12.37 -1.70
C PRO A 202 22.66 -12.06 -3.15
N PHE A 203 21.86 -11.35 -3.94
CA PHE A 203 22.30 -11.04 -5.30
C PHE A 203 23.27 -9.86 -5.33
N LEU A 204 23.14 -8.91 -4.40
CA LEU A 204 24.02 -7.75 -4.32
C LEU A 204 25.47 -8.12 -4.03
N VAL A 205 25.68 -9.09 -3.13
CA VAL A 205 27.01 -9.61 -2.78
C VAL A 205 27.59 -10.48 -3.91
N ASN A 206 26.77 -11.32 -4.55
CA ASN A 206 27.31 -12.38 -5.40
C ASN A 206 27.33 -12.07 -6.90
N PHE A 207 26.43 -11.20 -7.39
CA PHE A 207 26.18 -11.07 -8.84
C PHE A 207 26.20 -9.64 -9.39
N SER A 208 26.28 -8.59 -8.56
CA SER A 208 26.08 -7.21 -9.02
C SER A 208 26.93 -6.78 -10.21
N ASP A 209 28.23 -7.11 -10.19
CA ASP A 209 29.15 -6.76 -11.28
C ASP A 209 28.74 -7.39 -12.61
N GLU A 210 28.43 -8.68 -12.56
CA GLU A 210 28.08 -9.43 -13.76
C GLU A 210 26.72 -9.00 -14.32
N LEU A 211 25.80 -8.57 -13.44
CA LEU A 211 24.50 -8.06 -13.86
C LEU A 211 24.61 -6.77 -14.68
N LEU A 212 25.69 -5.99 -14.54
CA LEU A 212 25.91 -4.79 -15.36
C LEU A 212 26.16 -5.11 -16.85
N ASP A 213 26.52 -6.36 -17.19
CA ASP A 213 26.75 -6.82 -18.57
C ASP A 213 25.47 -7.27 -19.29
N TYR A 214 24.28 -7.03 -18.70
CA TYR A 214 22.99 -7.41 -19.26
C TYR A 214 22.16 -6.20 -19.66
N ASP A 215 21.33 -6.36 -20.70
CA ASP A 215 20.39 -5.32 -21.10
C ASP A 215 19.25 -5.19 -20.08
N LEU A 216 18.82 -6.34 -19.55
CA LEU A 216 17.71 -6.46 -18.60
C LEU A 216 18.01 -7.51 -17.54
N MET A 217 17.57 -7.23 -16.31
CA MET A 217 17.49 -8.19 -15.22
C MET A 217 16.07 -8.30 -14.67
N CYS A 218 15.66 -9.50 -14.27
CA CYS A 218 14.43 -9.75 -13.53
C CYS A 218 14.76 -10.40 -12.19
N HIS A 219 14.55 -9.67 -11.09
CA HIS A 219 14.78 -10.16 -9.73
C HIS A 219 13.49 -10.71 -9.15
N LEU A 220 13.52 -11.98 -8.71
CA LEU A 220 12.44 -12.62 -7.96
C LEU A 220 13.02 -13.39 -6.77
N HIS A 221 12.18 -13.62 -5.76
CA HIS A 221 12.58 -14.45 -4.65
C HIS A 221 11.45 -15.37 -4.18
N SER A 222 11.80 -16.46 -3.51
CA SER A 222 10.81 -17.33 -2.90
C SER A 222 10.16 -16.62 -1.72
N LYS A 223 8.83 -16.47 -1.74
CA LYS A 223 8.08 -15.79 -0.68
C LYS A 223 6.87 -16.63 -0.28
N LYS A 224 6.78 -16.91 1.02
CA LYS A 224 5.65 -17.56 1.67
C LYS A 224 5.16 -16.63 2.78
N SER A 225 3.88 -16.27 2.77
CA SER A 225 3.29 -15.39 3.78
C SER A 225 2.69 -16.24 4.90
N LEU A 226 3.00 -15.93 6.16
CA LEU A 226 2.52 -16.67 7.34
C LEU A 226 1.47 -15.90 8.16
N TYR A 227 1.05 -14.72 7.71
CA TYR A 227 0.14 -13.82 8.44
C TYR A 227 -1.21 -14.44 8.87
N SER A 228 -1.68 -15.47 8.16
CA SER A 228 -2.95 -16.14 8.47
C SER A 228 -2.83 -17.37 9.38
N GLY A 229 -1.63 -17.64 9.93
CA GLY A 229 -1.33 -18.90 10.62
C GLY A 229 -1.21 -20.12 9.68
N ARG A 230 -1.38 -19.91 8.37
CA ARG A 230 -1.14 -20.88 7.29
C ARG A 230 -0.23 -20.28 6.24
N GLU A 231 0.52 -21.14 5.57
CA GLU A 231 1.36 -20.76 4.43
C GLU A 231 0.48 -20.29 3.27
N GLN A 232 0.69 -19.05 2.82
CA GLN A 232 -0.03 -18.43 1.71
C GLN A 232 0.96 -17.97 0.63
N THR A 233 0.70 -18.34 -0.63
CA THR A 233 1.55 -18.00 -1.78
C THR A 233 0.94 -16.97 -2.72
N GLN A 234 -0.29 -16.49 -2.48
CA GLN A 234 -1.05 -15.62 -3.39
C GLN A 234 -0.28 -14.36 -3.77
N TRP A 235 0.44 -13.73 -2.84
CA TRP A 235 1.27 -12.56 -3.15
C TRP A 235 2.42 -12.93 -4.09
N PHE A 236 3.10 -14.06 -3.86
CA PHE A 236 4.09 -14.56 -4.80
C PHE A 236 3.47 -14.90 -6.16
N ASP A 237 2.33 -15.58 -6.16
CA ASP A 237 1.64 -16.00 -7.39
C ASP A 237 1.21 -14.78 -8.21
N TYR A 238 0.72 -13.72 -7.57
CA TYR A 238 0.45 -12.42 -8.19
C TYR A 238 1.71 -11.84 -8.85
N GLN A 239 2.82 -11.72 -8.11
CA GLN A 239 4.06 -11.13 -8.63
C GLN A 239 4.64 -11.98 -9.77
N ASN A 240 4.81 -13.28 -9.56
CA ASN A 240 5.31 -14.21 -10.56
C ASN A 240 4.42 -14.26 -11.81
N ASN A 241 3.10 -14.10 -11.65
CA ASN A 241 2.19 -14.01 -12.78
C ASN A 241 2.56 -12.85 -13.72
N PHE A 242 2.75 -11.65 -13.17
CA PHE A 242 2.98 -10.43 -13.98
C PHE A 242 4.45 -10.07 -14.21
N LEU A 243 5.39 -10.81 -13.62
CA LEU A 243 6.84 -10.66 -13.87
C LEU A 243 7.39 -11.74 -14.82
N LEU A 244 6.94 -12.99 -14.72
CA LEU A 244 7.64 -14.11 -15.41
C LEU A 244 6.72 -15.13 -16.10
N LYS A 245 5.51 -15.36 -15.59
CA LYS A 245 4.64 -16.46 -16.04
C LYS A 245 3.67 -16.06 -17.16
N ASP A 246 3.08 -14.87 -17.10
CA ASP A 246 2.13 -14.41 -18.11
C ASP A 246 2.84 -14.05 -19.42
N LYS A 247 2.59 -14.87 -20.45
CA LYS A 247 3.26 -14.72 -21.75
C LYS A 247 2.91 -13.42 -22.48
N HIS A 248 1.69 -12.91 -22.31
CA HIS A 248 1.30 -11.66 -22.94
C HIS A 248 2.03 -10.50 -22.28
N VAL A 249 1.98 -10.44 -20.95
CA VAL A 249 2.63 -9.40 -20.14
C VAL A 249 4.15 -9.42 -20.32
N VAL A 250 4.80 -10.58 -20.21
CA VAL A 250 6.26 -10.72 -20.39
C VAL A 250 6.72 -10.26 -21.77
N LYS A 251 6.01 -10.64 -22.84
CA LYS A 251 6.35 -10.16 -24.18
C LYS A 251 6.20 -8.65 -24.30
N SER A 252 5.14 -8.08 -23.72
CA SER A 252 4.92 -6.65 -23.71
C SER A 252 6.02 -5.91 -22.94
N ILE A 253 6.46 -6.42 -21.78
CA ILE A 253 7.60 -5.87 -21.02
C ILE A 253 8.86 -5.85 -21.88
N LEU A 254 9.23 -6.98 -22.49
CA LEU A 254 10.45 -7.07 -23.31
C LEU A 254 10.40 -6.12 -24.51
N ARG A 255 9.22 -5.95 -25.14
CA ARG A 255 9.02 -5.00 -26.24
C ARG A 255 9.06 -3.55 -25.78
N LEU A 256 8.46 -3.24 -24.63
CA LEU A 256 8.47 -1.88 -24.07
C LEU A 256 9.89 -1.46 -23.72
N PHE A 257 10.69 -2.33 -23.12
CA PHE A 257 12.12 -2.06 -22.93
C PHE A 257 12.86 -1.94 -24.27
N ASP A 258 12.62 -2.81 -25.24
CA ASP A 258 13.29 -2.72 -26.55
C ASP A 258 12.99 -1.42 -27.30
N GLU A 259 11.74 -0.96 -27.26
CA GLU A 259 11.28 0.20 -28.04
C GLU A 259 11.44 1.55 -27.30
N ARG A 260 11.65 1.54 -25.97
CA ARG A 260 11.73 2.75 -25.11
C ARG A 260 12.94 2.73 -24.20
N GLU A 261 13.96 3.47 -24.59
CA GLU A 261 15.21 3.56 -23.81
C GLU A 261 15.02 4.26 -22.47
N GLU A 262 14.01 5.14 -22.33
CA GLU A 262 13.72 5.87 -21.10
C GLU A 262 13.12 4.98 -20.01
N LEU A 263 12.55 3.81 -20.33
CA LEU A 263 12.00 2.90 -19.32
C LEU A 263 13.13 2.16 -18.61
N GLY A 264 13.22 2.28 -17.29
CA GLY A 264 14.32 1.71 -16.49
C GLY A 264 13.92 0.60 -15.55
N ILE A 265 12.70 0.64 -15.00
CA ILE A 265 12.23 -0.35 -14.03
C ILE A 265 10.74 -0.64 -14.21
N TYR A 266 10.38 -1.92 -14.08
CA TYR A 266 9.02 -2.41 -14.15
C TYR A 266 8.65 -3.33 -13.00
N TYR A 267 7.43 -3.16 -12.52
CA TYR A 267 6.77 -4.07 -11.59
C TYR A 267 5.25 -3.88 -11.73
N PRO A 268 4.42 -4.92 -11.48
CA PRO A 268 2.97 -4.72 -11.47
C PRO A 268 2.56 -3.78 -10.33
N THR A 269 1.37 -3.19 -10.42
CA THR A 269 0.81 -2.41 -9.30
C THR A 269 0.79 -3.25 -8.02
N SER A 270 0.83 -2.60 -6.85
CA SER A 270 0.84 -3.26 -5.54
C SER A 270 -0.21 -4.38 -5.45
N PHE A 271 0.17 -5.48 -4.81
CA PHE A 271 -0.73 -6.62 -4.61
C PHE A 271 -2.00 -6.16 -3.91
N TRP A 272 -3.15 -6.37 -4.55
CA TRP A 272 -4.42 -5.75 -4.19
C TRP A 272 -4.91 -6.07 -2.76
N MET A 273 -4.47 -7.18 -2.16
CA MET A 273 -4.79 -7.50 -0.75
C MET A 273 -3.89 -6.82 0.28
N MET A 274 -2.87 -6.07 -0.15
CA MET A 274 -2.05 -5.27 0.77
C MET A 274 -2.85 -4.10 1.35
N PRO A 275 -2.50 -3.63 2.56
CA PRO A 275 -3.09 -2.42 3.12
C PRO A 275 -2.91 -1.23 2.17
N ALA A 276 -3.91 -0.33 2.11
CA ALA A 276 -3.88 0.81 1.21
C ALA A 276 -2.65 1.73 1.41
N TRP A 277 -2.12 1.75 2.64
CA TRP A 277 -0.95 2.53 3.04
C TRP A 277 0.39 1.85 2.74
N VAL A 278 0.42 0.67 2.11
CA VAL A 278 1.68 -0.04 1.83
C VAL A 278 2.66 0.80 1.01
N ASN A 279 2.15 1.68 0.15
CA ASN A 279 2.93 2.63 -0.65
C ASN A 279 3.34 3.90 0.12
N HIS A 280 3.67 3.79 1.40
CA HIS A 280 4.09 4.90 2.26
C HIS A 280 5.46 4.62 2.89
N TRP A 281 6.21 5.67 3.21
CA TRP A 281 7.53 5.53 3.85
C TRP A 281 7.45 4.98 5.26
N THR A 282 6.44 5.39 6.04
CA THR A 282 6.21 4.95 7.44
C THR A 282 7.44 5.21 8.31
N CYS A 283 7.85 4.27 9.16
CA CYS A 283 9.10 4.32 9.91
C CYS A 283 10.38 4.35 9.05
N ASN A 284 10.30 3.99 7.75
CA ASN A 284 11.47 3.91 6.88
C ASN A 284 11.93 5.28 6.36
N LYS A 285 11.13 6.35 6.48
CA LYS A 285 11.51 7.69 5.98
C LYS A 285 12.82 8.19 6.60
N GLY A 286 12.99 7.97 7.91
CA GLY A 286 14.22 8.34 8.61
C GLY A 286 15.42 7.49 8.17
N ILE A 287 15.22 6.19 7.95
CA ILE A 287 16.26 5.26 7.49
C ILE A 287 16.69 5.58 6.05
N SER A 288 15.77 6.10 5.22
CA SER A 288 16.07 6.44 3.83
C SER A 288 16.98 7.66 3.66
N GLN A 289 17.29 8.40 4.73
CA GLN A 289 18.19 9.54 4.67
C GLN A 289 19.58 9.15 4.14
N ASP A 290 20.07 7.95 4.48
CA ASP A 290 21.33 7.42 3.93
C ASP A 290 21.32 7.39 2.40
N PHE A 291 20.19 7.03 1.78
CA PHE A 291 20.04 7.00 0.32
C PHE A 291 19.86 8.40 -0.29
N VAL A 292 19.24 9.32 0.44
CA VAL A 292 19.18 10.74 0.06
C VAL A 292 20.58 11.31 -0.01
N ASP A 293 21.39 11.09 1.03
CA ASP A 293 22.74 11.63 1.11
C ASP A 293 23.66 10.97 0.08
N LYS A 294 23.51 9.66 -0.14
CA LYS A 294 24.37 8.89 -1.05
C LYS A 294 24.02 9.06 -2.53
N TRP A 295 22.74 9.05 -2.88
CA TRP A 295 22.28 9.04 -4.27
C TRP A 295 21.51 10.31 -4.67
N GLY A 296 21.26 11.23 -3.74
CA GLY A 296 20.53 12.47 -4.00
C GLY A 296 19.06 12.23 -4.33
N LEU A 297 18.42 11.27 -3.66
CA LEU A 297 17.00 10.94 -3.84
C LEU A 297 16.08 12.02 -3.28
N ASP A 298 14.94 12.23 -3.92
CA ASP A 298 13.86 13.07 -3.39
C ASP A 298 12.84 12.20 -2.64
N ILE A 299 12.71 12.43 -1.34
CA ILE A 299 11.76 11.74 -0.45
C ILE A 299 10.76 12.71 0.19
N SER A 300 10.55 13.88 -0.45
CA SER A 300 9.60 14.89 0.03
C SER A 300 8.16 14.36 0.09
N ASP A 301 7.79 13.46 -0.82
CA ASP A 301 6.53 12.70 -0.78
C ASP A 301 6.53 11.61 0.30
N ASP A 302 5.44 11.53 1.06
CA ASP A 302 5.23 10.49 2.07
C ASP A 302 4.76 9.17 1.45
N PHE A 303 4.01 9.27 0.34
CA PHE A 303 3.66 8.16 -0.51
C PHE A 303 4.72 7.94 -1.59
N VAL A 304 5.08 6.67 -1.84
CA VAL A 304 6.13 6.28 -2.77
C VAL A 304 5.72 5.04 -3.58
N ASN A 305 5.94 5.10 -4.90
CA ASN A 305 5.83 3.95 -5.77
C ASN A 305 7.12 3.12 -5.71
N TYR A 306 6.98 1.85 -5.38
CA TYR A 306 8.11 0.93 -5.31
C TYR A 306 7.63 -0.51 -5.57
N PRO A 307 8.53 -1.46 -5.92
CA PRO A 307 8.16 -2.84 -6.18
C PRO A 307 7.81 -3.59 -4.89
N VAL A 308 6.59 -3.38 -4.38
CA VAL A 308 6.10 -3.95 -3.12
C VAL A 308 6.27 -5.47 -3.10
N GLY A 309 7.22 -5.94 -2.29
CA GLY A 309 7.66 -7.32 -2.20
C GLY A 309 9.04 -7.60 -2.82
N GLY A 310 9.79 -6.58 -3.24
CA GLY A 310 11.18 -6.68 -3.70
C GLY A 310 11.38 -7.48 -4.99
N MET A 311 10.39 -7.52 -5.90
CA MET A 311 10.49 -8.24 -7.17
C MET A 311 10.17 -7.31 -8.35
N PHE A 312 11.05 -7.26 -9.34
CA PHE A 312 10.95 -6.30 -10.44
C PHE A 312 11.81 -6.70 -11.64
N TRP A 313 11.51 -6.09 -12.79
CA TRP A 313 12.42 -5.98 -13.93
C TRP A 313 13.16 -4.66 -13.87
N ALA A 314 14.45 -4.64 -14.19
CA ALA A 314 15.20 -3.40 -14.36
C ALA A 314 16.17 -3.51 -15.53
N ARG A 315 16.49 -2.35 -16.11
CA ARG A 315 17.78 -2.20 -16.77
C ARG A 315 18.85 -2.09 -15.70
N PRO A 316 19.92 -2.91 -15.73
CA PRO A 316 21.03 -2.77 -14.79
C PRO A 316 21.59 -1.33 -14.75
N LYS A 317 21.66 -0.66 -15.91
CA LYS A 317 22.05 0.77 -15.98
C LYS A 317 21.15 1.73 -15.21
N ALA A 318 19.86 1.43 -15.02
CA ALA A 318 18.94 2.29 -14.29
C ALA A 318 19.16 2.25 -12.77
N ILE A 319 19.69 1.14 -12.27
CA ILE A 319 20.02 0.96 -10.85
C ILE A 319 21.54 0.79 -10.64
N ALA A 320 22.33 1.29 -11.58
CA ALA A 320 23.78 1.13 -11.59
C ALA A 320 24.49 1.62 -10.32
N PRO A 321 24.07 2.72 -9.66
CA PRO A 321 24.69 3.12 -8.40
C PRO A 321 24.63 2.02 -7.34
N LEU A 322 23.50 1.30 -7.23
CA LEU A 322 23.36 0.18 -6.31
C LEU A 322 24.22 -1.03 -6.74
N LEU A 323 24.25 -1.37 -8.02
CA LEU A 323 24.99 -2.54 -8.52
C LEU A 323 26.52 -2.33 -8.55
N LYS A 324 26.99 -1.09 -8.62
CA LYS A 324 28.43 -0.79 -8.62
C LYS A 324 29.04 -0.80 -7.21
N GLU A 325 28.20 -0.77 -6.18
CA GLU A 325 28.65 -0.88 -4.80
C GLU A 325 29.10 -2.31 -4.50
N LYS A 326 30.21 -2.43 -3.76
CA LYS A 326 30.70 -3.71 -3.27
C LYS A 326 30.12 -3.95 -1.90
N PHE A 327 29.18 -4.89 -1.82
CA PHE A 327 28.59 -5.32 -0.57
C PHE A 327 29.24 -6.62 -0.11
N GLU A 328 29.46 -6.70 1.20
CA GLU A 328 29.68 -7.94 1.93
C GLU A 328 28.43 -8.27 2.75
N TYR A 329 28.28 -9.52 3.18
CA TYR A 329 27.11 -9.87 4.02
C TYR A 329 27.09 -9.09 5.34
N SER A 330 28.27 -8.74 5.87
CA SER A 330 28.49 -7.91 7.06
C SER A 330 27.85 -6.51 6.97
N ASP A 331 27.62 -5.98 5.77
CA ASP A 331 27.00 -4.67 5.55
C ASP A 331 25.48 -4.67 5.81
N PHE A 332 24.85 -5.84 5.78
CA PHE A 332 23.42 -5.97 6.03
C PHE A 332 23.17 -6.31 7.51
N PRO A 333 22.03 -5.94 8.10
CA PRO A 333 21.73 -6.32 9.48
C PRO A 333 21.49 -7.84 9.62
N GLU A 334 21.80 -8.40 10.79
CA GLU A 334 21.57 -9.82 11.10
C GLU A 334 20.07 -10.13 11.27
N GLU A 335 19.70 -11.39 11.00
CA GLU A 335 18.35 -11.89 11.24
C GLU A 335 18.17 -12.31 12.71
N PRO A 336 16.96 -12.24 13.30
CA PRO A 336 15.68 -11.90 12.66
C PRO A 336 15.45 -10.38 12.55
N LEU A 337 15.07 -9.94 11.36
CA LEU A 337 14.67 -8.56 11.12
C LEU A 337 13.17 -8.33 11.42
N PRO A 338 12.79 -7.11 11.85
CA PRO A 338 11.39 -6.73 12.02
C PRO A 338 10.62 -6.83 10.69
N ASN A 339 9.29 -6.90 10.77
CA ASN A 339 8.44 -7.00 9.58
C ASN A 339 8.54 -5.79 8.64
N ASP A 340 8.89 -4.61 9.16
CA ASP A 340 9.21 -3.38 8.44
C ASP A 340 10.23 -2.54 9.25
N GLY A 341 10.79 -1.46 8.70
CA GLY A 341 11.65 -0.54 9.45
C GLY A 341 13.11 -0.97 9.55
N SER A 342 13.65 -1.57 8.48
CA SER A 342 15.08 -1.87 8.38
C SER A 342 15.68 -1.24 7.13
N TRP A 343 17.01 -1.17 7.05
CA TRP A 343 17.72 -0.64 5.90
C TRP A 343 17.27 -1.28 4.57
N LEU A 344 16.99 -2.58 4.57
CA LEU A 344 16.51 -3.32 3.39
C LEU A 344 15.11 -2.88 2.93
N HIS A 345 14.23 -2.51 3.86
CA HIS A 345 12.90 -2.00 3.55
C HIS A 345 12.95 -0.57 3.00
N ALA A 346 13.88 0.24 3.51
CA ALA A 346 14.16 1.56 2.98
C ALA A 346 14.80 1.47 1.58
N LEU A 347 15.72 0.51 1.36
CA LEU A 347 16.29 0.22 0.05
C LEU A 347 15.19 -0.16 -0.95
N GLU A 348 14.31 -1.10 -0.60
CA GLU A 348 13.20 -1.55 -1.46
C GLU A 348 12.36 -0.37 -1.98
N ARG A 349 12.01 0.56 -1.08
CA ARG A 349 11.24 1.79 -1.39
C ARG A 349 12.02 2.80 -2.25
N SER A 350 13.34 2.73 -2.21
CA SER A 350 14.24 3.67 -2.90
C SER A 350 14.61 3.25 -4.33
N ILE A 351 14.48 1.98 -4.71
CA ILE A 351 14.93 1.47 -6.02
C ILE A 351 14.25 2.21 -7.19
N GLY A 352 12.96 2.46 -7.08
CA GLY A 352 12.21 3.21 -8.09
C GLY A 352 12.72 4.64 -8.27
N LEU A 353 12.95 5.33 -7.15
CA LEU A 353 13.49 6.69 -7.11
C LEU A 353 14.93 6.74 -7.60
N LEU A 354 15.73 5.70 -7.34
CA LEU A 354 17.09 5.58 -7.85
C LEU A 354 17.08 5.52 -9.39
N ALA A 355 16.17 4.73 -9.98
CA ALA A 355 16.00 4.69 -11.43
C ALA A 355 15.60 6.05 -12.00
N GLU A 356 14.67 6.76 -11.35
CA GLU A 356 14.27 8.12 -11.73
C GLU A 356 15.44 9.12 -11.66
N LYS A 357 16.26 9.01 -10.60
CA LYS A 357 17.46 9.83 -10.43
C LYS A 357 18.50 9.59 -11.53
N GLN A 358 18.59 8.38 -12.07
CA GLN A 358 19.44 8.03 -13.20
C GLN A 358 18.83 8.44 -14.57
N GLY A 359 17.71 9.16 -14.58
CA GLY A 359 17.06 9.66 -15.80
C GLY A 359 16.10 8.67 -16.47
N PHE A 360 15.80 7.54 -15.81
CA PHE A 360 14.84 6.57 -16.31
C PHE A 360 13.44 6.80 -15.75
N LYS A 361 12.45 6.12 -16.32
CA LYS A 361 11.08 6.08 -15.85
C LYS A 361 10.75 4.71 -15.28
N GLN A 362 9.89 4.74 -14.26
CA GLN A 362 9.18 3.56 -13.80
C GLN A 362 7.96 3.34 -14.69
N PHE A 363 7.59 2.08 -14.90
CA PHE A 363 6.31 1.73 -15.53
C PHE A 363 5.71 0.49 -14.90
N PHE A 364 4.39 0.36 -15.01
CA PHE A 364 3.60 -0.59 -14.24
C PHE A 364 2.64 -1.34 -15.15
N TYR A 365 2.21 -2.52 -14.71
CA TYR A 365 1.05 -3.22 -15.26
C TYR A 365 -0.10 -3.14 -14.25
N TYR A 366 -1.27 -2.67 -14.69
CA TYR A 366 -2.49 -2.59 -13.88
C TYR A 366 -3.46 -3.71 -14.27
N PRO A 367 -3.51 -4.83 -13.51
CA PRO A 367 -4.27 -6.01 -13.89
C PRO A 367 -5.79 -5.81 -14.07
N PRO A 368 -6.50 -4.96 -13.29
CA PRO A 368 -7.95 -4.79 -13.49
C PRO A 368 -8.34 -4.32 -14.90
N GLN A 369 -7.48 -3.57 -15.58
CA GLN A 369 -7.69 -3.12 -16.96
C GLN A 369 -6.74 -3.74 -17.98
N GLY A 370 -5.75 -4.52 -17.53
CA GLY A 370 -4.77 -5.16 -18.39
C GLY A 370 -3.85 -4.19 -19.14
N LYS A 371 -3.60 -3.01 -18.58
CA LYS A 371 -2.84 -1.93 -19.23
C LYS A 371 -1.46 -1.74 -18.64
N PHE A 372 -0.50 -1.37 -19.49
CA PHE A 372 0.78 -0.82 -19.05
C PHE A 372 0.70 0.70 -18.98
N THR A 373 1.40 1.30 -18.03
CA THR A 373 1.31 2.74 -17.77
C THR A 373 2.56 3.26 -17.06
N THR A 374 2.86 4.54 -17.22
CA THR A 374 3.84 5.26 -16.38
C THR A 374 3.16 6.06 -15.27
N ASP A 375 1.83 5.98 -15.16
CA ASP A 375 1.07 6.77 -14.21
C ASP A 375 1.26 6.25 -12.78
N LYS A 376 1.96 7.05 -11.98
CA LYS A 376 2.28 6.78 -10.58
C LYS A 376 1.07 6.90 -9.65
N SER A 377 -0.01 7.54 -10.09
CA SER A 377 -1.22 7.72 -9.28
C SER A 377 -2.01 6.44 -9.04
N TYR A 378 -1.58 5.27 -9.56
CA TYR A 378 -2.25 3.99 -9.30
C TYR A 378 -2.39 3.67 -7.81
N ILE A 379 -1.51 4.21 -6.96
CA ILE A 379 -1.58 4.06 -5.50
C ILE A 379 -2.89 4.63 -4.91
N SER A 380 -3.53 5.56 -5.62
CA SER A 380 -4.86 6.09 -5.28
C SER A 380 -5.97 5.04 -5.43
N SER A 381 -5.78 4.01 -6.26
CA SER A 381 -6.81 3.00 -6.51
C SER A 381 -7.22 2.23 -5.24
N SER A 382 -6.28 2.04 -4.31
CA SER A 382 -6.54 1.42 -3.00
C SER A 382 -7.35 2.32 -2.05
N TYR A 383 -7.43 3.63 -2.35
CA TYR A 383 -8.22 4.63 -1.63
C TYR A 383 -9.53 4.98 -2.35
N TYR A 384 -9.94 4.21 -3.36
CA TYR A 384 -11.29 4.25 -3.87
C TYR A 384 -12.19 3.40 -2.97
N LYS A 385 -13.02 4.04 -2.15
CA LYS A 385 -14.03 3.37 -1.32
C LYS A 385 -15.30 4.19 -1.23
N PRO A 386 -16.42 3.74 -1.84
CA PRO A 386 -17.73 4.33 -1.61
C PRO A 386 -18.19 4.18 -0.16
N PHE A 387 -19.10 5.05 0.27
CA PHE A 387 -19.63 5.10 1.64
C PHE A 387 -20.15 3.73 2.11
N GLU A 388 -20.90 3.04 1.25
CA GLU A 388 -21.53 1.74 1.54
C GLU A 388 -20.48 0.66 1.80
N THR A 389 -19.37 0.70 1.07
CA THR A 389 -18.26 -0.24 1.24
C THR A 389 -17.58 -0.02 2.59
N VAL A 390 -17.30 1.24 2.97
CA VAL A 390 -16.72 1.56 4.28
C VAL A 390 -17.64 1.09 5.40
N LEU A 391 -18.94 1.36 5.30
CA LEU A 391 -19.92 0.92 6.29
C LEU A 391 -19.98 -0.61 6.39
N SER A 392 -19.96 -1.32 5.25
CA SER A 392 -19.97 -2.78 5.21
C SER A 392 -18.73 -3.38 5.87
N ASP A 393 -17.55 -2.85 5.55
CA ASP A 393 -16.27 -3.30 6.10
C ASP A 393 -16.27 -3.16 7.63
N LEU A 394 -16.64 -1.98 8.15
CA LEU A 394 -16.66 -1.69 9.58
C LEU A 394 -17.74 -2.48 10.34
N ASN A 395 -18.87 -2.80 9.69
CA ASN A 395 -19.97 -3.52 10.32
C ASN A 395 -19.62 -4.97 10.69
N THR A 396 -18.50 -5.52 10.18
CA THR A 396 -18.02 -6.86 10.54
C THR A 396 -17.39 -6.93 11.93
N PHE A 397 -17.09 -5.79 12.55
CA PHE A 397 -16.47 -5.71 13.88
C PHE A 397 -17.48 -5.34 14.97
N ASP A 398 -17.22 -5.72 16.21
CA ASP A 398 -18.05 -5.40 17.37
C ASP A 398 -17.69 -4.04 17.97
N ILE A 399 -16.38 -3.74 18.04
CA ILE A 399 -15.82 -2.47 18.50
C ILE A 399 -15.22 -1.74 17.30
N ILE A 400 -15.66 -0.52 17.07
CA ILE A 400 -15.09 0.38 16.06
C ILE A 400 -14.51 1.60 16.77
N SER A 401 -13.19 1.71 16.71
CA SER A 401 -12.43 2.83 17.24
C SER A 401 -12.12 3.84 16.14
N PHE A 402 -12.17 5.12 16.45
CA PHE A 402 -11.82 6.20 15.53
C PHE A 402 -10.73 7.09 16.15
N ASP A 403 -9.77 7.53 15.35
CA ASP A 403 -9.09 8.79 15.66
C ASP A 403 -10.10 9.95 15.54
N ILE A 404 -9.76 11.10 16.10
CA ILE A 404 -10.62 12.27 16.11
C ILE A 404 -10.25 13.23 14.99
N PHE A 405 -9.00 13.68 14.95
CA PHE A 405 -8.57 14.78 14.06
C PHE A 405 -8.31 14.22 12.67
N ASP A 406 -8.77 14.95 11.67
CA ASP A 406 -8.72 14.52 10.28
C ASP A 406 -9.38 13.14 10.01
N THR A 407 -10.20 12.66 10.95
CA THR A 407 -10.90 11.38 10.89
C THR A 407 -12.42 11.52 11.04
N VAL A 408 -12.91 11.99 12.18
CA VAL A 408 -14.35 12.38 12.34
C VAL A 408 -14.52 13.89 12.45
N LEU A 409 -13.46 14.59 12.87
CA LEU A 409 -13.39 16.03 13.03
C LEU A 409 -12.39 16.57 12.02
N ARG A 410 -12.78 17.61 11.28
CA ARG A 410 -11.86 18.43 10.48
C ARG A 410 -11.86 19.85 11.01
N ARG A 411 -10.73 20.54 10.87
CA ARG A 411 -10.68 21.98 11.12
C ARG A 411 -11.20 22.73 9.90
N GLU A 412 -11.79 23.90 10.09
CA GLU A 412 -12.19 24.78 8.98
C GLU A 412 -11.02 25.11 8.05
N TYR A 413 -9.82 25.24 8.62
CA TYR A 413 -8.56 25.42 7.92
C TYR A 413 -7.63 24.27 8.31
N THR A 414 -7.07 23.56 7.33
CA THR A 414 -6.25 22.36 7.56
C THR A 414 -5.04 22.60 8.46
N GLU A 415 -4.48 23.81 8.49
CA GLU A 415 -3.32 24.17 9.31
C GLU A 415 -3.59 23.95 10.82
N PRO A 416 -2.97 22.94 11.46
CA PRO A 416 -3.28 22.58 12.85
C PRO A 416 -2.88 23.66 13.85
N ASP A 417 -1.84 24.46 13.58
CA ASP A 417 -1.35 25.48 14.49
C ASP A 417 -2.10 26.82 14.37
N TYR A 418 -3.14 26.90 13.53
CA TYR A 418 -3.85 28.15 13.30
C TYR A 418 -4.60 28.67 14.55
N ALA A 419 -5.01 27.80 15.47
CA ALA A 419 -5.56 28.22 16.77
C ALA A 419 -4.49 28.94 17.62
N LYS A 420 -3.26 28.41 17.66
CA LYS A 420 -2.12 29.04 18.33
C LYS A 420 -1.79 30.39 17.69
N PHE A 421 -1.80 30.47 16.36
CA PHE A 421 -1.59 31.72 15.63
C PHE A 421 -2.61 32.80 16.00
N LYS A 422 -3.92 32.45 16.06
CA LYS A 422 -4.99 33.39 16.45
C LYS A 422 -4.80 33.95 17.85
N LEU A 423 -4.41 33.10 18.81
CA LEU A 423 -4.10 33.53 20.16
C LEU A 423 -2.85 34.42 20.17
N GLY A 424 -1.78 34.01 19.50
CA GLY A 424 -0.54 34.78 19.36
C GLY A 424 -0.81 36.22 18.89
N ARG A 425 -1.68 36.40 17.90
CA ARG A 425 -2.07 37.73 17.39
C ARG A 425 -2.69 38.63 18.46
N GLU A 426 -3.48 38.07 19.36
CA GLU A 426 -4.05 38.85 20.47
C GLU A 426 -3.01 39.16 21.53
N LEU A 427 -2.13 38.20 21.84
CA LEU A 427 -1.07 38.38 22.84
C LEU A 427 0.01 39.38 22.37
N VAL A 428 0.29 39.45 21.07
CA VAL A 428 1.15 40.49 20.47
C VAL A 428 0.54 41.88 20.63
N LYS A 429 -0.78 42.03 20.42
CA LYS A 429 -1.48 43.30 20.67
C LYS A 429 -1.42 43.74 22.13
N LEU A 430 -1.34 42.79 23.05
CA LEU A 430 -1.16 43.01 24.48
C LEU A 430 0.33 43.14 24.89
N SER A 431 1.25 43.15 23.92
CA SER A 431 2.69 43.28 24.12
C SER A 431 3.36 42.17 24.95
N TYR A 432 2.76 40.98 25.00
CA TYR A 432 3.39 39.80 25.63
C TYR A 432 4.44 39.13 24.74
N PHE A 433 4.29 39.22 23.42
CA PHE A 433 5.18 38.60 22.43
C PHE A 433 5.49 39.55 21.29
N SER A 434 6.63 39.33 20.62
CA SER A 434 7.09 40.18 19.51
C SER A 434 6.38 39.92 18.20
N SER A 435 5.91 38.67 17.99
CA SER A 435 5.17 38.24 16.81
C SER A 435 4.36 36.97 17.11
N GLU A 436 3.44 36.61 16.21
CA GLU A 436 2.66 35.38 16.33
C GLU A 436 3.56 34.14 16.25
N LYS A 437 4.60 34.18 15.39
CA LYS A 437 5.58 33.10 15.25
C LYS A 437 6.41 32.92 16.51
N ASP A 438 6.79 34.00 17.17
CA ASP A 438 7.48 33.98 18.47
C ASP A 438 6.62 33.29 19.54
N PHE A 439 5.35 33.67 19.67
CA PHE A 439 4.42 32.97 20.58
C PHE A 439 4.32 31.47 20.29
N VAL A 440 4.06 31.08 19.03
CA VAL A 440 3.93 29.67 18.64
C VAL A 440 5.20 28.89 18.98
N ALA A 441 6.38 29.46 18.68
CA ALA A 441 7.66 28.84 19.00
C ALA A 441 7.85 28.66 20.51
N GLN A 442 7.57 29.67 21.33
CA GLN A 442 7.71 29.57 22.79
C GLN A 442 6.71 28.58 23.41
N ARG A 443 5.47 28.56 22.92
CA ARG A 443 4.46 27.58 23.35
C ARG A 443 4.89 26.16 22.99
N ASN A 444 5.40 25.92 21.78
CA ASN A 444 5.91 24.61 21.37
C ASN A 444 7.17 24.19 22.16
N ASN A 445 8.05 25.14 22.48
CA ASN A 445 9.21 24.90 23.34
C ASN A 445 8.81 24.53 24.77
N ALA A 446 7.76 25.14 25.32
CA ALA A 446 7.21 24.79 26.62
C ALA A 446 6.67 23.34 26.64
N GLU A 447 5.92 22.93 25.61
CA GLU A 447 5.44 21.54 25.48
C GLU A 447 6.61 20.55 25.41
N LEU A 448 7.63 20.87 24.59
CA LEU A 448 8.84 20.05 24.48
C LEU A 448 9.60 19.98 25.82
N ALA A 449 9.68 21.07 26.57
CA ALA A 449 10.31 21.09 27.89
C ALA A 449 9.56 20.18 28.87
N CYS A 450 8.22 20.21 28.88
CA CYS A 450 7.40 19.28 29.68
C CYS A 450 7.67 17.82 29.30
N ARG A 451 7.75 17.50 27.99
CA ARG A 451 8.09 16.15 27.52
C ARG A 451 9.50 15.72 27.94
N LYS A 452 10.50 16.60 27.80
CA LYS A 452 11.89 16.34 28.22
C LYS A 452 12.02 16.09 29.72
N MET A 453 11.32 16.87 30.55
CA MET A 453 11.28 16.67 32.01
C MET A 453 10.77 15.28 32.43
N ARG A 454 10.03 14.61 31.54
CA ARG A 454 9.48 13.27 31.74
C ARG A 454 10.23 12.19 30.96
N ALA A 455 11.40 12.49 30.41
CA ALA A 455 12.13 11.58 29.53
C ALA A 455 11.27 11.04 28.36
N PHE A 456 10.31 11.84 27.88
CA PHE A 456 9.33 11.46 26.85
C PHE A 456 8.40 10.31 27.23
N GLU A 457 8.26 10.01 28.53
CA GLU A 457 7.30 9.05 29.05
C GLU A 457 5.91 9.70 29.21
N GLY A 458 4.95 9.19 28.45
CA GLY A 458 3.58 9.68 28.41
C GLY A 458 3.41 11.00 27.64
N ASP A 459 2.18 11.48 27.54
CA ASP A 459 1.88 12.75 26.87
C ASP A 459 1.70 13.91 27.86
N VAL A 460 1.62 15.13 27.35
CA VAL A 460 1.51 16.39 28.11
C VAL A 460 0.17 17.04 27.80
N ASP A 461 -0.51 17.57 28.81
CA ASP A 461 -1.74 18.34 28.62
C ASP A 461 -1.47 19.84 28.41
N ILE A 462 -2.47 20.54 27.88
CA ILE A 462 -2.37 21.95 27.54
C ILE A 462 -2.07 22.81 28.77
N TYR A 463 -2.65 22.49 29.93
CA TYR A 463 -2.49 23.33 31.11
C TYR A 463 -1.08 23.20 31.67
N GLU A 464 -0.49 22.01 31.67
CA GLU A 464 0.93 21.81 32.01
C GLU A 464 1.85 22.62 31.10
N THR A 465 1.55 22.66 29.80
CA THR A 465 2.30 23.46 28.81
C THR A 465 2.25 24.95 29.14
N TYR A 466 1.05 25.47 29.46
CA TYR A 466 0.87 26.88 29.80
C TYR A 466 1.35 27.25 31.21
N GLU A 467 1.36 26.31 32.15
CA GLU A 467 2.05 26.49 33.43
C GLU A 467 3.57 26.61 33.21
N LYS A 468 4.13 25.80 32.31
CA LYS A 468 5.55 25.91 31.98
C LYS A 468 5.89 27.21 31.27
N LEU A 469 4.99 27.69 30.41
CA LEU A 469 5.12 28.98 29.76
C LEU A 469 5.03 30.14 30.77
N ALA A 470 4.14 30.04 31.77
CA ALA A 470 4.06 31.00 32.87
C ALA A 470 5.38 31.11 33.64
N GLU A 471 6.01 29.97 33.97
CA GLU A 471 7.32 29.96 34.61
C GLU A 471 8.40 30.61 33.74
N ALA A 472 8.46 30.25 32.46
CA ALA A 472 9.47 30.74 31.53
C ALA A 472 9.38 32.26 31.31
N LEU A 473 8.17 32.83 31.31
CA LEU A 473 7.92 34.24 31.04
C LEU A 473 7.68 35.07 32.31
N SER A 474 7.71 34.46 33.49
CA SER A 474 7.35 35.11 34.76
C SER A 474 5.95 35.75 34.74
N ILE A 475 4.99 35.07 34.10
CA ILE A 475 3.59 35.51 33.97
C ILE A 475 2.73 34.75 35.00
N PRO A 476 1.72 35.39 35.62
CA PRO A 476 0.82 34.70 36.55
C PRO A 476 0.15 33.47 35.90
N LYS A 477 0.18 32.32 36.60
CA LYS A 477 -0.44 31.06 36.11
C LYS A 477 -1.92 31.19 35.76
N VAL A 478 -2.65 32.08 36.45
CA VAL A 478 -4.07 32.33 36.14
C VAL A 478 -4.25 32.91 34.74
N THR A 479 -3.34 33.79 34.32
CA THR A 479 -3.36 34.44 33.01
C THR A 479 -3.04 33.44 31.90
N THR A 480 -2.00 32.61 32.07
CA THR A 480 -1.67 31.61 31.05
C THR A 480 -2.70 30.48 30.97
N LYS A 481 -3.41 30.20 32.07
CA LYS A 481 -4.58 29.31 32.05
C LYS A 481 -5.71 29.86 31.19
N GLU A 482 -6.02 31.15 31.29
CA GLU A 482 -7.01 31.80 30.40
C GLU A 482 -6.58 31.74 28.93
N TRP A 483 -5.27 31.85 28.66
CA TRP A 483 -4.73 31.68 27.31
C TRP A 483 -4.92 30.24 26.80
N ALA A 484 -4.65 29.23 27.62
CA ALA A 484 -4.89 27.82 27.28
C ALA A 484 -6.36 27.58 26.92
N ASP A 485 -7.29 28.12 27.73
CA ASP A 485 -8.72 28.03 27.45
C ASP A 485 -9.06 28.72 26.13
N LYS A 486 -8.46 29.89 25.85
CA LYS A 486 -8.69 30.65 24.62
C LYS A 486 -8.14 29.95 23.36
N GLU A 487 -6.96 29.33 23.43
CA GLU A 487 -6.42 28.46 22.36
C GLU A 487 -7.42 27.37 22.03
N PHE A 488 -7.91 26.65 23.04
CA PHE A 488 -8.94 25.62 22.87
C PHE A 488 -10.23 26.19 22.26
N TYR A 489 -10.70 27.36 22.69
CA TYR A 489 -11.91 27.97 22.13
C TYR A 489 -11.75 28.37 20.67
N PHE A 490 -10.56 28.81 20.23
CA PHE A 490 -10.30 29.04 18.82
C PHE A 490 -10.41 27.75 18.01
N ASP A 491 -9.78 26.66 18.47
CA ASP A 491 -9.86 25.36 17.81
C ASP A 491 -11.29 24.82 17.80
N LEU A 492 -11.98 24.87 18.94
CA LEU A 492 -13.39 24.50 19.06
C LEU A 492 -14.25 25.31 18.09
N SER A 493 -14.00 26.62 17.91
CA SER A 493 -14.77 27.45 16.97
C SER A 493 -14.64 26.97 15.52
N MET A 494 -13.46 26.49 15.14
CA MET A 494 -13.11 26.01 13.79
C MET A 494 -13.42 24.54 13.56
N ALA A 495 -13.73 23.76 14.60
CA ALA A 495 -14.09 22.35 14.48
C ALA A 495 -15.37 22.16 13.64
N LYS A 496 -15.26 21.29 12.62
CA LYS A 496 -16.35 20.88 11.73
C LYS A 496 -16.41 19.35 11.64
N PRO A 497 -17.58 18.76 11.40
CA PRO A 497 -17.69 17.33 11.12
C PRO A 497 -17.03 16.97 9.77
N LYS A 498 -16.50 15.75 9.70
CA LYS A 498 -16.42 14.98 8.45
C LYS A 498 -17.75 14.24 8.29
N ASP A 499 -18.69 14.86 7.56
CA ASP A 499 -20.11 14.50 7.55
C ASP A 499 -20.36 13.01 7.29
N GLU A 500 -19.68 12.43 6.30
CA GLU A 500 -19.78 11.02 5.96
C GLU A 500 -19.31 10.11 7.09
N MET A 501 -18.18 10.45 7.72
CA MET A 501 -17.60 9.65 8.80
C MET A 501 -18.47 9.70 10.05
N VAL A 502 -19.01 10.88 10.38
CA VAL A 502 -20.00 11.02 11.47
C VAL A 502 -21.27 10.22 11.16
N LYS A 503 -21.74 10.21 9.91
CA LYS A 503 -22.89 9.41 9.49
C LYS A 503 -22.62 7.90 9.58
N ILE A 504 -21.44 7.44 9.16
CA ILE A 504 -21.01 6.03 9.30
C ILE A 504 -21.04 5.63 10.77
N LEU A 505 -20.47 6.46 11.64
CA LEU A 505 -20.40 6.22 13.07
C LEU A 505 -21.79 6.08 13.72
N HIS A 506 -22.73 6.97 13.39
CA HIS A 506 -24.12 6.86 13.85
C HIS A 506 -24.79 5.59 13.34
N ASN A 507 -24.60 5.23 12.06
CA ASN A 507 -25.15 3.99 11.48
C ASN A 507 -24.60 2.73 12.17
N LEU A 508 -23.30 2.73 12.52
CA LEU A 508 -22.70 1.62 13.25
C LEU A 508 -23.28 1.52 14.67
N HIS A 509 -23.44 2.65 15.37
CA HIS A 509 -24.05 2.66 16.69
C HIS A 509 -25.49 2.15 16.69
N GLU A 510 -26.31 2.57 15.72
CA GLU A 510 -27.69 2.08 15.54
C GLU A 510 -27.75 0.56 15.33
N LYS A 511 -26.71 -0.03 14.73
CA LYS A 511 -26.55 -1.48 14.56
C LYS A 511 -25.99 -2.19 15.81
N GLY A 512 -25.95 -1.49 16.95
CA GLY A 512 -25.51 -2.04 18.23
C GLY A 512 -23.99 -2.15 18.40
N LYS A 513 -23.21 -1.47 17.55
CA LYS A 513 -21.75 -1.49 17.64
C LYS A 513 -21.23 -0.59 18.76
N GLU A 514 -20.12 -0.98 19.37
CA GLU A 514 -19.46 -0.20 20.41
C GLU A 514 -18.48 0.80 19.79
N ILE A 515 -18.68 2.10 20.06
CA ILE A 515 -17.91 3.18 19.45
C ILE A 515 -16.85 3.69 20.42
N TRP A 516 -15.59 3.65 20.00
CA TRP A 516 -14.44 4.14 20.76
C TRP A 516 -13.78 5.32 20.03
N PHE A 517 -13.16 6.22 20.79
CA PHE A 517 -12.29 7.27 20.27
C PHE A 517 -10.92 7.16 20.92
N VAL A 518 -9.86 7.15 20.12
CA VAL A 518 -8.47 7.08 20.57
C VAL A 518 -7.69 8.18 19.87
N THR A 519 -7.24 9.18 20.62
CA THR A 519 -6.60 10.37 20.03
C THR A 519 -5.33 10.77 20.78
N ASP A 520 -4.31 11.16 20.01
CA ASP A 520 -3.08 11.75 20.55
C ASP A 520 -3.18 13.28 20.47
N ILE A 521 -3.49 13.92 21.60
CA ILE A 521 -3.62 15.37 21.68
C ILE A 521 -3.43 15.91 23.09
N TYR A 522 -2.92 17.14 23.18
CA TYR A 522 -2.70 17.89 24.41
C TYR A 522 -3.98 18.42 25.09
N TYR A 523 -5.15 18.37 24.44
CA TYR A 523 -6.41 18.76 25.09
C TYR A 523 -6.88 17.69 26.08
N THR A 524 -7.60 18.13 27.10
CA THR A 524 -8.20 17.24 28.11
C THR A 524 -9.41 16.47 27.57
N LYS A 525 -9.79 15.37 28.23
CA LYS A 525 -10.97 14.58 27.93
C LYS A 525 -12.25 15.40 27.92
N ALA A 526 -12.39 16.38 28.81
CA ALA A 526 -13.55 17.27 28.87
C ALA A 526 -13.63 18.18 27.63
N GLN A 527 -12.50 18.75 27.22
CA GLN A 527 -12.37 19.57 26.01
C GLN A 527 -12.68 18.77 24.74
N ILE A 528 -12.12 17.56 24.61
CA ILE A 528 -12.39 16.68 23.48
C ILE A 528 -13.86 16.23 23.44
N THR A 529 -14.45 15.92 24.59
CA THR A 529 -15.89 15.62 24.67
C THR A 529 -16.73 16.78 24.12
N LYS A 530 -16.38 18.02 24.47
CA LYS A 530 -17.06 19.22 23.96
C LYS A 530 -16.91 19.37 22.44
N MET A 531 -15.74 19.06 21.88
CA MET A 531 -15.53 19.06 20.42
C MET A 531 -16.38 17.99 19.73
N LEU A 532 -16.42 16.76 20.24
CA LEU A 532 -17.23 15.67 19.70
C LEU A 532 -18.73 16.02 19.71
N ARG A 533 -19.23 16.60 20.81
CA ARG A 533 -20.62 17.09 20.89
C ARG A 533 -20.89 18.19 19.87
N LYS A 534 -19.95 19.13 19.68
CA LYS A 534 -20.11 20.21 18.69
C LYS A 534 -20.25 19.67 17.26
N ILE A 535 -19.53 18.62 16.90
CA ILE A 535 -19.61 18.03 15.55
C ILE A 535 -20.76 17.02 15.39
N GLY A 536 -21.70 16.97 16.33
CA GLY A 536 -22.93 16.17 16.21
C GLY A 536 -22.80 14.72 16.68
N ILE A 537 -21.76 14.36 17.44
CA ILE A 537 -21.65 13.03 18.05
C ILE A 537 -22.44 13.05 19.36
N THR A 538 -23.70 12.60 19.31
CA THR A 538 -24.63 12.55 20.45
C THR A 538 -24.75 11.15 21.08
N ILE A 539 -24.18 10.14 20.43
CA ILE A 539 -24.24 8.74 20.88
C ILE A 539 -23.37 8.47 22.12
N SER A 540 -23.49 7.26 22.66
CA SER A 540 -22.60 6.72 23.68
C SER A 540 -21.28 6.27 23.06
N PHE A 541 -20.15 6.56 23.73
CA PHE A 541 -18.82 6.17 23.29
C PHE A 541 -17.85 6.02 24.47
N LYS A 542 -16.76 5.26 24.26
CA LYS A 542 -15.57 5.31 25.13
C LYS A 542 -14.55 6.27 24.52
N LEU A 543 -13.86 7.03 25.37
CA LEU A 543 -12.90 8.05 24.95
C LEU A 543 -11.57 7.89 25.68
N PHE A 544 -10.52 7.73 24.90
CA PHE A 544 -9.12 7.56 25.31
C PHE A 544 -8.32 8.73 24.73
N VAL A 545 -7.85 9.61 25.61
CA VAL A 545 -7.07 10.81 25.24
C VAL A 545 -5.67 10.65 25.80
N SER A 546 -4.67 10.89 24.97
CA SER A 546 -3.27 10.67 25.33
C SER A 546 -2.80 11.52 26.51
N SER A 547 -3.21 12.78 26.58
CA SER A 547 -2.87 13.70 27.67
C SER A 547 -3.44 13.25 29.02
N ASP A 548 -4.68 12.75 29.06
CA ASP A 548 -5.31 12.24 30.28
C ASP A 548 -4.73 10.89 30.72
N LEU A 549 -4.51 9.97 29.78
CA LEU A 549 -4.04 8.61 30.07
C LEU A 549 -2.52 8.52 30.17
N ARG A 550 -1.80 9.55 29.74
CA ARG A 550 -0.34 9.58 29.58
C ARG A 550 0.15 8.41 28.71
N LYS A 551 -0.59 8.12 27.63
CA LYS A 551 -0.30 7.03 26.68
C LYS A 551 -0.43 7.58 25.27
N ARG A 552 0.49 7.24 24.37
CA ARG A 552 0.48 7.73 22.98
C ARG A 552 0.43 6.59 21.99
N LYS A 553 -0.24 6.81 20.85
CA LYS A 553 -0.30 5.87 19.72
C LYS A 553 1.06 5.73 19.05
N ASP A 554 1.76 6.84 18.81
CA ASP A 554 3.06 6.88 18.14
C ASP A 554 4.20 6.15 18.89
N ALA A 555 4.05 6.02 20.21
CA ALA A 555 4.96 5.31 21.11
C ALA A 555 4.48 3.88 21.42
N GLY A 556 3.34 3.46 20.86
CA GLY A 556 2.72 2.14 21.10
C GLY A 556 2.05 1.97 22.46
N THR A 557 2.30 2.84 23.44
CA THR A 557 1.76 2.69 24.81
C THR A 557 0.23 2.77 24.88
N MET A 558 -0.40 3.53 23.98
CA MET A 558 -1.85 3.55 23.82
C MET A 558 -2.37 2.23 23.27
N TRP A 559 -1.69 1.65 22.27
CA TRP A 559 -2.09 0.39 21.66
C TRP A 559 -1.95 -0.79 22.60
N THR A 560 -0.90 -0.83 23.43
CA THR A 560 -0.79 -1.82 24.52
C THR A 560 -2.02 -1.79 25.43
N TYR A 561 -2.46 -0.59 25.81
CA TYR A 561 -3.61 -0.42 26.69
C TYR A 561 -4.94 -0.80 26.01
N VAL A 562 -5.15 -0.33 24.78
CA VAL A 562 -6.34 -0.68 23.97
C VAL A 562 -6.40 -2.19 23.72
N LYS A 563 -5.28 -2.84 23.39
CA LYS A 563 -5.21 -4.28 23.18
C LYS A 563 -5.64 -5.07 24.42
N GLY A 564 -5.18 -4.66 25.61
CA GLY A 564 -5.61 -5.27 26.87
C GLY A 564 -7.14 -5.22 27.04
N LEU A 565 -7.77 -4.06 26.80
CA LEU A 565 -9.22 -3.91 26.89
C LEU A 565 -9.98 -4.75 25.85
N VAL A 566 -9.44 -4.85 24.63
CA VAL A 566 -10.03 -5.68 23.56
C VAL A 566 -9.96 -7.16 23.95
N ASP A 567 -8.81 -7.63 24.44
CA ASP A 567 -8.61 -9.01 24.85
C ASP A 567 -9.51 -9.40 26.02
N GLU A 568 -9.64 -8.53 27.02
CA GLU A 568 -10.56 -8.70 28.15
C GLU A 568 -12.02 -8.81 27.70
N SER A 569 -12.40 -8.10 26.63
CA SER A 569 -13.77 -8.12 26.12
C SER A 569 -14.11 -9.35 25.27
N GLY A 570 -13.10 -10.01 24.68
CA GLY A 570 -13.28 -11.10 23.71
C GLY A 570 -13.97 -10.68 22.39
N LYS A 571 -14.13 -9.38 22.15
CA LYS A 571 -14.82 -8.81 20.98
C LYS A 571 -13.87 -8.56 19.81
N THR A 572 -14.40 -8.54 18.59
CA THR A 572 -13.65 -8.12 17.41
C THR A 572 -13.47 -6.59 17.39
N PHE A 573 -12.31 -6.12 16.93
CA PHE A 573 -11.92 -4.71 16.97
C PHE A 573 -11.33 -4.24 15.64
N ILE A 574 -11.66 -3.02 15.24
CA ILE A 574 -10.97 -2.25 14.20
C ILE A 574 -10.79 -0.79 14.60
N HIS A 575 -9.64 -0.19 14.23
CA HIS A 575 -9.39 1.24 14.36
C HIS A 575 -9.37 1.97 13.01
N VAL A 576 -10.01 3.14 12.93
CA VAL A 576 -10.03 4.02 11.75
C VAL A 576 -9.25 5.28 12.08
N GLY A 577 -8.23 5.62 11.29
CA GLY A 577 -7.42 6.82 11.51
C GLY A 577 -6.63 7.24 10.28
N ASP A 578 -6.17 8.48 10.29
CA ASP A 578 -5.56 9.17 9.15
C ASP A 578 -4.03 9.17 9.17
N ASN A 579 -3.42 8.84 10.31
CA ASN A 579 -1.97 8.77 10.40
C ASN A 579 -1.48 7.37 10.06
N VAL A 580 -0.81 7.23 8.91
CA VAL A 580 -0.28 5.94 8.44
C VAL A 580 0.58 5.24 9.50
N ARG A 581 1.40 5.97 10.27
CA ARG A 581 2.30 5.34 11.24
C ARG A 581 1.57 4.99 12.53
N SER A 582 0.97 5.96 13.21
CA SER A 582 0.38 5.73 14.54
C SER A 582 -0.92 4.94 14.48
N ASP A 583 -1.77 5.17 13.48
CA ASP A 583 -3.12 4.57 13.42
C ASP A 583 -3.16 3.28 12.61
N ALA A 584 -2.22 3.11 11.68
CA ALA A 584 -2.17 1.97 10.79
C ALA A 584 -1.01 1.01 11.10
N GLN A 585 0.25 1.43 10.93
CA GLN A 585 1.43 0.57 11.11
C GLN A 585 1.53 0.06 12.56
N ILE A 586 1.65 0.96 13.54
CA ILE A 586 1.86 0.57 14.94
C ILE A 586 0.62 -0.17 15.48
N CYS A 587 -0.59 0.27 15.15
CA CYS A 587 -1.82 -0.44 15.51
C CYS A 587 -1.79 -1.90 15.00
N GLY A 588 -1.41 -2.11 13.74
CA GLY A 588 -1.25 -3.43 13.14
C GLY A 588 -0.14 -4.28 13.77
N ASP A 589 0.97 -3.67 14.19
CA ASP A 589 2.07 -4.36 14.89
C ASP A 589 1.63 -4.98 16.22
N PHE A 590 0.59 -4.42 16.86
CA PHE A 590 -0.05 -4.99 18.06
C PHE A 590 -1.14 -6.04 17.74
N GLY A 591 -1.30 -6.41 16.47
CA GLY A 591 -2.29 -7.40 16.01
C GLY A 591 -3.73 -6.88 15.97
N LEU A 592 -3.92 -5.55 15.99
CA LEU A 592 -5.24 -4.92 15.88
C LEU A 592 -5.56 -4.62 14.41
N ASN A 593 -6.81 -4.82 13.99
CA ASN A 593 -7.23 -4.44 12.65
C ASN A 593 -7.28 -2.92 12.53
N ASN A 594 -6.94 -2.41 11.34
CA ASN A 594 -7.02 -0.99 11.03
C ASN A 594 -7.60 -0.73 9.65
N LEU A 595 -8.24 0.43 9.50
CA LEU A 595 -8.62 1.05 8.24
C LEU A 595 -7.99 2.44 8.19
N HIS A 596 -6.89 2.55 7.47
CA HIS A 596 -6.31 3.84 7.16
C HIS A 596 -7.18 4.63 6.20
N ILE A 597 -7.32 5.91 6.46
CA ILE A 597 -8.03 6.89 5.61
C ILE A 597 -7.07 8.02 5.23
N LEU A 598 -7.27 8.72 4.11
CA LEU A 598 -6.36 9.82 3.77
C LEU A 598 -6.66 11.04 4.64
N ASN A 599 -5.60 11.60 5.24
CA ASN A 599 -5.69 12.97 5.74
C ASN A 599 -5.87 13.95 4.56
N PRO A 600 -6.36 15.19 4.81
CA PRO A 600 -6.66 16.14 3.74
C PRO A 600 -5.47 16.49 2.84
N ILE A 601 -4.25 16.56 3.39
CA ILE A 601 -3.03 16.92 2.64
C ILE A 601 -2.60 15.76 1.73
N ASP A 602 -2.61 14.53 2.24
CA ASP A 602 -2.28 13.35 1.45
C ASP A 602 -3.25 13.16 0.31
N LYS A 603 -4.56 13.34 0.57
CA LYS A 603 -5.55 13.30 -0.50
C LYS A 603 -5.29 14.38 -1.55
N TRP A 604 -4.96 15.60 -1.13
CA TRP A 604 -4.63 16.72 -2.02
C TRP A 604 -3.41 16.42 -2.90
N ARG A 605 -2.34 15.86 -2.32
CA ARG A 605 -1.12 15.44 -3.03
C ARG A 605 -1.38 14.31 -4.01
N ILE A 606 -2.09 13.27 -3.59
CA ILE A 606 -2.42 12.13 -4.45
C ILE A 606 -3.31 12.56 -5.62
N ALA A 607 -4.17 13.56 -5.42
CA ALA A 607 -4.94 14.20 -6.49
C ALA A 607 -4.09 15.08 -7.43
N ASN A 608 -2.78 15.15 -7.20
CA ASN A 608 -1.79 15.90 -7.98
C ASN A 608 -2.06 17.42 -8.03
N PHE A 609 -2.63 17.96 -6.94
CA PHE A 609 -2.77 19.40 -6.80
C PHE A 609 -1.46 20.03 -6.27
N PRO A 610 -1.12 21.27 -6.67
CA PRO A 610 0.04 21.98 -6.13
C PRO A 610 -0.06 22.12 -4.61
N MET A 611 1.06 21.87 -3.93
CA MET A 611 1.13 22.00 -2.48
C MET A 611 0.96 23.47 -2.06
N PRO A 612 -0.05 23.79 -1.23
CA PRO A 612 -0.19 25.14 -0.71
C PRO A 612 0.92 25.45 0.30
N ASP A 613 1.40 26.68 0.26
CA ASP A 613 2.21 27.26 1.33
C ASP A 613 1.29 27.74 2.46
N PHE A 614 1.57 27.36 3.71
CA PHE A 614 0.82 27.77 4.90
C PHE A 614 1.59 28.77 5.80
N GLU A 615 2.68 29.37 5.31
CA GLU A 615 3.54 30.27 6.11
C GLU A 615 2.88 31.59 6.52
N ASN A 616 1.80 32.00 5.85
CA ASN A 616 1.07 33.23 6.16
C ASN A 616 -0.45 33.02 6.26
N GLU A 617 -1.10 33.88 7.04
CA GLU A 617 -2.54 33.77 7.34
C GLU A 617 -3.42 33.85 6.08
N GLN A 618 -3.08 34.69 5.09
CA GLN A 618 -3.89 34.80 3.87
C GLN A 618 -3.94 33.47 3.11
N ASN A 619 -2.81 32.77 3.03
CA ASN A 619 -2.75 31.45 2.41
C ASN A 619 -3.48 30.39 3.23
N ILE A 620 -3.37 30.41 4.57
CA ILE A 620 -4.16 29.53 5.46
C ILE A 620 -5.66 29.72 5.21
N LEU A 621 -6.12 30.98 5.16
CA LEU A 621 -7.53 31.31 4.95
C LEU A 621 -8.03 30.87 3.56
N LYS A 622 -7.19 31.04 2.53
CA LYS A 622 -7.53 30.68 1.14
C LYS A 622 -7.48 29.16 0.94
N TRP A 623 -6.31 28.56 1.13
CA TRP A 623 -6.03 27.19 0.76
C TRP A 623 -6.42 26.20 1.86
N GLY A 624 -6.23 26.55 3.12
CA GLY A 624 -6.55 25.67 4.25
C GLY A 624 -8.03 25.27 4.26
N LYS A 625 -8.92 26.18 3.83
CA LYS A 625 -10.35 25.89 3.68
C LYS A 625 -10.64 24.94 2.51
N GLN A 626 -9.95 25.10 1.39
CA GLN A 626 -10.12 24.24 0.21
C GLN A 626 -9.62 22.82 0.48
N VAL A 627 -8.43 22.70 1.07
CA VAL A 627 -7.85 21.40 1.46
C VAL A 627 -8.76 20.70 2.47
N SER A 628 -9.22 21.41 3.51
CA SER A 628 -10.16 20.85 4.50
C SER A 628 -11.47 20.38 3.86
N HIS A 629 -11.99 21.12 2.89
CA HIS A 629 -13.21 20.72 2.17
C HIS A 629 -12.97 19.50 1.27
N PHE A 630 -11.87 19.46 0.54
CA PHE A 630 -11.50 18.34 -0.33
C PHE A 630 -11.23 17.05 0.47
N GLY A 631 -10.60 17.18 1.64
CA GLY A 631 -10.36 16.07 2.57
C GLY A 631 -11.54 15.69 3.45
N ARG A 632 -12.73 16.26 3.22
CA ARG A 632 -13.94 15.99 4.02
C ARG A 632 -14.33 14.51 3.98
N TYR A 633 -14.45 13.94 2.79
CA TYR A 633 -14.49 12.49 2.60
C TYR A 633 -13.08 11.98 2.36
N PRO A 634 -12.56 10.99 3.11
CA PRO A 634 -11.14 10.67 3.05
C PRO A 634 -10.78 9.65 1.96
N PHE A 635 -11.74 9.24 1.13
CA PHE A 635 -11.54 8.33 0.00
C PHE A 635 -11.85 9.04 -1.33
N PHE A 636 -11.40 8.45 -2.42
CA PHE A 636 -11.78 8.83 -3.78
C PHE A 636 -13.09 8.15 -4.19
N GLY A 637 -13.78 8.73 -5.19
CA GLY A 637 -15.03 8.22 -5.76
C GLY A 637 -16.27 9.05 -5.47
N GLU A 638 -16.11 10.24 -4.88
CA GLU A 638 -17.16 11.26 -4.72
C GLU A 638 -17.34 12.14 -5.97
#